data_AF-A0A2N2ZZ63-F1
#
_entry.id   AF-A0A2N2ZZ63-F1
#
_cell.length_a   1.000
_cell.length_b   1.000
_cell.length_c   1.000
_cell.angle_alpha   90.00
_cell.angle_beta   90.00
_cell.angle_gamma   90.00
#
_symmetry.space_group_name_H-M   'P 1'
#
loop_
_entity.id
_entity.type
_entity.pdbx_description
1 polymer ?
#
loop_
_entity_poly.entity_id
_entity_poly.type
_entity_poly.pdbx_seq_one_letter_code
_entity_poly.pdbx_strand_id
1 'polypeptide(L)'
;MKKSGYKDILMYSVITIFLLSTSFTVSSQNFGGCATDDYIENHNSKDPGCTNSSDSWLNEYRTPGYWIPNRATQIKTILVNWVVCRDDNGQNGWQDTPEFRTQVDLMFSHINTWFSNSLPKGYSLTCEPTYTHVSDTRIRFELNEIIFIDRTSFNISCSIGEILDYVHTNYPSSLNALNHFFTMRDSPCIPGAWGRYEGYGPNNTAYVHTWKSMWHPTLVVWDDHIHHITHEYGHAVGLHHTYGSERRCLDHYDFLDDVFGLCAEPSCLPCSAGSCDNGHVCYLTNDCFWQYQTQPFPLMSGINNSRYISPKSAGRMHRSLSLYGSTFMVNNKPMHKYVKEKHSSPLPKMISTQEEWDFPIKLYQDIIVKENATLTISCEVLMPINGKIIIYSGGKLIVDGGHITSAHEQPWQGIEVWGNSSAHQYPDANGNYQQGYLELKNGATIENAVTAVALWKPNDWTKTGGIVVAEDAVFRNNTRAVHAPEYRNYVPGNPLTEIDNRCNFKNCTFEITSEYLGEATFYKHIDLSKVKGIKFAGCDFSLSPDASGISEWNQAIASYNAGFNVDAIITSQQSGPTYDSCTFSGFYCGIYASRSESSTKTFSVNRASFTNNTYGVKTFNIYSLAVIKSNFKIGYNNSTEALICAGVPAYGIYLDNSSGFA
;
A
#
# COMPACT_ATOMS: atom_id res chain seq x y z
N MET A 1 19.97 81.70 -41.40
CA MET A 1 19.16 82.77 -42.02
C MET A 1 17.72 82.28 -42.18
N LYS A 2 16.77 83.22 -42.20
CA LYS A 2 15.32 83.11 -41.97
C LYS A 2 14.52 82.10 -42.85
N LYS A 3 13.61 81.38 -42.17
CA LYS A 3 12.15 81.11 -42.39
C LYS A 3 11.53 80.85 -43.79
N SER A 4 10.59 79.89 -43.75
CA SER A 4 9.26 79.79 -44.41
C SER A 4 9.22 79.15 -45.82
N GLY A 5 8.30 78.22 -46.17
CA GLY A 5 7.05 77.81 -45.53
C GLY A 5 6.32 76.62 -46.22
N TYR A 6 5.14 76.32 -45.66
CA TYR A 6 4.12 75.26 -45.85
C TYR A 6 3.69 74.86 -47.30
N LYS A 7 3.33 73.57 -47.51
CA LYS A 7 1.93 73.04 -47.57
C LYS A 7 1.86 71.54 -47.95
N ASP A 8 0.88 70.86 -47.34
CA ASP A 8 0.50 69.44 -47.45
C ASP A 8 0.07 68.96 -48.86
N ILE A 9 0.09 67.64 -49.08
CA ILE A 9 -1.05 66.81 -49.56
C ILE A 9 -0.68 65.31 -49.48
N LEU A 10 -1.54 64.53 -48.80
CA LEU A 10 -1.61 63.06 -48.83
C LEU A 10 -2.10 62.56 -50.20
N MET A 11 -1.47 61.50 -50.75
CA MET A 11 -2.19 60.48 -51.53
C MET A 11 -1.42 59.16 -51.63
N TYR A 12 -2.02 58.12 -51.02
CA TYR A 12 -2.02 56.69 -51.31
C TYR A 12 -0.87 56.03 -52.10
N SER A 13 -0.20 55.08 -51.44
CA SER A 13 0.41 53.92 -52.11
C SER A 13 -0.20 52.62 -51.56
N VAL A 14 -0.99 51.98 -52.41
CA VAL A 14 -1.53 50.63 -52.26
C VAL A 14 -0.37 49.65 -52.41
N ILE A 15 -0.08 48.87 -51.36
CA ILE A 15 0.81 47.70 -51.45
C ILE A 15 -0.07 46.46 -51.57
N THR A 16 -0.13 45.93 -52.79
CA THR A 16 -0.73 44.64 -53.12
C THR A 16 0.21 43.53 -52.63
N ILE A 17 -0.14 42.91 -51.50
CA ILE A 17 0.51 41.66 -51.06
C ILE A 17 -0.20 40.50 -51.76
N PHE A 18 0.51 39.82 -52.65
CA PHE A 18 0.09 38.53 -53.19
C PHE A 18 0.08 37.49 -52.06
N LEU A 19 -1.09 37.25 -51.49
CA LEU A 19 -1.39 36.07 -50.68
C LEU A 19 -1.47 34.87 -51.63
N LEU A 20 -0.37 34.12 -51.74
CA LEU A 20 -0.40 32.75 -52.25
C LEU A 20 -1.11 31.89 -51.19
N SER A 21 -2.45 31.83 -51.28
CA SER A 21 -3.23 30.80 -50.61
C SER A 21 -2.97 29.46 -51.30
N THR A 22 -1.92 28.76 -50.89
CA THR A 22 -1.90 27.31 -51.03
C THR A 22 -2.90 26.76 -50.02
N SER A 23 -4.14 26.59 -50.47
CA SER A 23 -5.13 25.76 -49.79
C SER A 23 -4.60 24.35 -49.78
N PHE A 24 -3.85 23.97 -48.74
CA PHE A 24 -3.81 22.58 -48.36
C PHE A 24 -5.20 22.26 -47.83
N THR A 25 -6.00 21.59 -48.65
CA THR A 25 -7.09 20.77 -48.13
C THR A 25 -6.45 19.71 -47.25
N VAL A 26 -6.23 20.03 -45.97
CA VAL A 26 -6.14 19.03 -44.93
C VAL A 26 -7.56 18.49 -44.82
N SER A 27 -7.84 17.45 -45.59
CA SER A 27 -8.99 16.60 -45.35
C SER A 27 -8.96 16.23 -43.87
N SER A 28 -9.96 16.68 -43.10
CA SER A 28 -10.19 16.19 -41.75
C SER A 28 -10.35 14.69 -41.87
N GLN A 29 -9.31 13.95 -41.51
CA GLN A 29 -9.42 12.52 -41.36
C GLN A 29 -10.25 12.33 -40.10
N ASN A 30 -11.44 11.76 -40.29
CA ASN A 30 -12.33 11.36 -39.23
C ASN A 30 -11.60 10.21 -38.51
N PHE A 31 -10.86 10.52 -37.45
CA PHE A 31 -10.01 9.56 -36.77
C PHE A 31 -10.87 8.70 -35.82
N GLY A 32 -10.85 7.38 -36.08
CA GLY A 32 -11.72 6.37 -35.49
C GLY A 32 -11.56 6.18 -33.98
N GLY A 33 -12.62 5.65 -33.38
CA GLY A 33 -12.78 5.48 -31.93
C GLY A 33 -11.81 4.50 -31.27
N CYS A 34 -11.74 4.61 -29.95
CA CYS A 34 -10.95 3.76 -29.05
C CYS A 34 -11.30 2.27 -29.21
N ALA A 35 -10.36 1.39 -28.80
CA ALA A 35 -10.42 -0.06 -29.00
C ALA A 35 -11.73 -0.71 -28.51
N THR A 36 -12.07 -1.89 -29.04
CA THR A 36 -13.33 -2.60 -28.75
C THR A 36 -13.23 -3.73 -27.74
N ASP A 37 -12.03 -4.18 -27.36
CA ASP A 37 -11.87 -5.41 -26.58
C ASP A 37 -10.81 -5.25 -25.47
N ASP A 38 -11.28 -5.19 -24.23
CA ASP A 38 -10.44 -5.32 -23.03
C ASP A 38 -10.35 -6.81 -22.64
N TYR A 39 -9.12 -7.35 -22.52
CA TYR A 39 -8.90 -8.75 -22.16
C TYR A 39 -9.10 -8.95 -20.65
N ILE A 40 -10.15 -9.69 -20.27
CA ILE A 40 -10.43 -10.05 -18.87
C ILE A 40 -9.58 -11.28 -18.51
N GLU A 41 -8.55 -11.10 -17.68
CA GLU A 41 -7.85 -12.23 -17.08
C GLU A 41 -8.57 -12.71 -15.81
N ASN A 42 -9.06 -13.96 -15.85
CA ASN A 42 -9.48 -14.67 -14.64
C ASN A 42 -8.25 -15.10 -13.86
N HIS A 43 -8.02 -14.48 -12.70
CA HIS A 43 -6.96 -14.87 -11.79
C HIS A 43 -7.56 -15.32 -10.45
N ASN A 44 -7.26 -16.54 -10.04
CA ASN A 44 -7.61 -17.06 -8.72
C ASN A 44 -6.49 -16.67 -7.73
N SER A 45 -6.79 -15.90 -6.67
CA SER A 45 -5.81 -15.68 -5.59
C SER A 45 -5.59 -16.97 -4.80
N LYS A 46 -4.33 -17.32 -4.57
CA LYS A 46 -3.88 -18.59 -3.95
C LYS A 46 -3.29 -18.40 -2.55
N ASP A 47 -3.66 -17.35 -1.82
CA ASP A 47 -3.19 -17.18 -0.44
C ASP A 47 -4.26 -17.67 0.55
N PRO A 48 -3.93 -18.59 1.47
CA PRO A 48 -4.83 -19.02 2.54
C PRO A 48 -5.29 -17.80 3.35
N GLY A 49 -6.61 -17.57 3.45
CA GLY A 49 -7.18 -16.44 4.21
C GLY A 49 -7.69 -15.26 3.37
N CYS A 50 -7.25 -15.14 2.11
CA CYS A 50 -7.69 -14.06 1.21
C CYS A 50 -8.89 -14.49 0.34
N THR A 51 -10.07 -14.60 0.95
CA THR A 51 -11.27 -15.20 0.30
C THR A 51 -12.17 -14.23 -0.44
N ASN A 52 -12.05 -12.91 -0.21
CA ASN A 52 -12.94 -11.89 -0.80
C ASN A 52 -14.44 -12.22 -0.63
N SER A 53 -14.82 -12.67 0.57
CA SER A 53 -16.16 -13.18 0.88
C SER A 53 -16.77 -12.57 2.16
N SER A 54 -16.00 -11.81 2.93
CA SER A 54 -16.49 -11.10 4.11
C SER A 54 -17.62 -10.11 3.80
N ASP A 55 -18.45 -9.81 4.80
CA ASP A 55 -19.49 -8.78 4.68
C ASP A 55 -18.89 -7.40 4.35
N SER A 56 -17.72 -7.06 4.91
CA SER A 56 -17.02 -5.82 4.59
C SER A 56 -16.65 -5.78 3.10
N TRP A 57 -16.09 -6.88 2.56
CA TRP A 57 -15.81 -6.97 1.13
C TRP A 57 -17.08 -6.83 0.29
N LEU A 58 -18.10 -7.64 0.57
CA LEU A 58 -19.30 -7.77 -0.25
C LEU A 58 -20.16 -6.50 -0.25
N ASN A 59 -20.19 -5.77 0.87
CA ASN A 59 -21.09 -4.64 1.05
C ASN A 59 -20.40 -3.27 0.96
N GLU A 60 -19.08 -3.18 1.16
CA GLU A 60 -18.35 -1.90 1.14
C GLU A 60 -17.20 -1.90 0.13
N TYR A 61 -16.15 -2.70 0.38
CA TYR A 61 -14.85 -2.49 -0.26
C TYR A 61 -14.86 -2.84 -1.76
N ARG A 62 -15.65 -3.82 -2.21
CA ARG A 62 -15.73 -4.15 -3.64
C ARG A 62 -16.50 -3.13 -4.46
N THR A 63 -17.27 -2.22 -3.86
CA THR A 63 -18.23 -1.36 -4.57
C THR A 63 -17.65 0.04 -4.79
N PRO A 64 -17.57 0.58 -6.02
CA PRO A 64 -16.91 1.87 -6.30
C PRO A 64 -17.49 3.07 -5.52
N GLY A 65 -18.78 3.01 -5.19
CA GLY A 65 -19.48 4.09 -4.48
C GLY A 65 -18.86 4.46 -3.12
N TYR A 66 -18.22 3.51 -2.43
CA TYR A 66 -17.54 3.76 -1.15
C TYR A 66 -16.14 4.39 -1.30
N TRP A 67 -15.66 4.52 -2.53
CA TRP A 67 -14.34 5.05 -2.86
C TRP A 67 -14.41 6.41 -3.56
N ILE A 68 -15.62 6.98 -3.73
CA ILE A 68 -15.81 8.27 -4.38
C ILE A 68 -14.97 9.32 -3.63
N PRO A 69 -14.01 9.96 -4.30
CA PRO A 69 -13.12 10.90 -3.65
C PRO A 69 -13.86 12.18 -3.29
N ASN A 70 -13.40 12.82 -2.23
CA ASN A 70 -13.80 14.17 -1.85
C ASN A 70 -12.56 15.04 -1.61
N ARG A 71 -12.77 16.31 -1.24
CA ARG A 71 -11.68 17.28 -1.02
C ARG A 71 -10.65 16.85 0.03
N ALA A 72 -11.02 15.98 0.97
CA ALA A 72 -10.15 15.47 2.02
C ALA A 72 -9.44 14.18 1.63
N THR A 73 -9.86 13.51 0.55
CA THR A 73 -9.19 12.33 0.02
C THR A 73 -7.76 12.70 -0.42
N GLN A 74 -6.78 11.90 0.00
CA GLN A 74 -5.39 12.05 -0.41
C GLN A 74 -5.25 11.99 -1.94
N ILE A 75 -4.41 12.86 -2.52
CA ILE A 75 -4.04 12.73 -3.93
C ILE A 75 -3.18 11.48 -4.09
N LYS A 76 -3.47 10.65 -5.10
CA LYS A 76 -2.59 9.56 -5.54
C LYS A 76 -1.97 9.94 -6.89
N THR A 77 -0.66 10.05 -6.93
CA THR A 77 0.13 10.44 -8.10
C THR A 77 0.85 9.21 -8.64
N ILE A 78 0.54 8.81 -9.88
CA ILE A 78 1.18 7.69 -10.56
C ILE A 78 2.44 8.19 -11.25
N LEU A 79 3.58 7.58 -10.93
CA LEU A 79 4.84 7.80 -11.63
C LEU A 79 4.80 7.09 -12.99
N VAL A 80 5.26 7.77 -14.04
CA VAL A 80 5.27 7.25 -15.40
C VAL A 80 6.64 7.45 -16.05
N ASN A 81 7.17 6.39 -16.66
CA ASN A 81 8.32 6.46 -17.57
C ASN A 81 7.82 6.56 -19.01
N TRP A 82 8.40 7.46 -19.78
CA TRP A 82 8.18 7.51 -21.23
C TRP A 82 9.30 6.78 -21.95
N VAL A 83 8.98 5.66 -22.59
CA VAL A 83 9.95 4.84 -23.34
C VAL A 83 9.77 5.10 -24.83
N VAL A 84 10.68 5.88 -25.41
CA VAL A 84 10.66 6.33 -26.80
C VAL A 84 11.52 5.38 -27.63
N CYS A 85 10.90 4.49 -28.40
CA CYS A 85 11.60 3.58 -29.29
C CYS A 85 11.80 4.24 -30.66
N ARG A 86 13.05 4.39 -31.10
CA ARG A 86 13.46 5.01 -32.37
C ARG A 86 14.14 3.97 -33.27
N ASP A 87 14.34 4.31 -34.54
CA ASP A 87 15.15 3.46 -35.41
C ASP A 87 16.63 3.40 -34.97
N ASP A 88 17.41 2.52 -35.59
CA ASP A 88 18.82 2.31 -35.22
C ASP A 88 19.70 3.57 -35.41
N ASN A 89 19.23 4.58 -36.16
CA ASN A 89 19.92 5.86 -36.35
C ASN A 89 19.42 6.95 -35.39
N GLY A 90 18.56 6.59 -34.42
CA GLY A 90 17.89 7.54 -33.53
C GLY A 90 16.87 8.44 -34.24
N GLN A 91 16.41 8.05 -35.43
CA GLN A 91 15.38 8.74 -36.21
C GLN A 91 14.02 8.02 -36.06
N ASN A 92 13.01 8.45 -36.83
CA ASN A 92 11.65 7.89 -36.79
C ASN A 92 11.03 7.88 -35.39
N GLY A 93 11.11 9.02 -34.71
CA GLY A 93 10.55 9.26 -33.38
C GLY A 93 10.97 10.63 -32.84
N TRP A 94 10.53 10.94 -31.62
CA TRP A 94 10.91 12.20 -30.95
C TRP A 94 12.42 12.29 -30.73
N GLN A 95 12.93 13.52 -30.69
CA GLN A 95 14.33 13.84 -30.46
C GLN A 95 14.48 14.43 -29.07
N ASP A 96 15.55 14.04 -28.35
CA ASP A 96 15.81 14.55 -27.01
C ASP A 96 16.31 16.00 -27.06
N THR A 97 15.38 16.94 -27.16
CA THR A 97 15.64 18.38 -27.18
C THR A 97 14.88 19.11 -26.08
N PRO A 98 15.30 20.32 -25.68
CA PRO A 98 14.56 21.14 -24.73
C PRO A 98 13.10 21.39 -25.15
N GLU A 99 12.84 21.54 -26.45
CA GLU A 99 11.50 21.72 -27.00
C GLU A 99 10.63 20.48 -26.79
N PHE A 100 11.17 19.28 -27.07
CA PHE A 100 10.48 18.02 -26.80
C PHE A 100 10.18 17.86 -25.30
N ARG A 101 11.17 18.09 -24.43
CA ARG A 101 10.98 17.98 -22.97
C ARG A 101 9.90 18.93 -22.46
N THR A 102 9.87 20.16 -22.97
CA THR A 102 8.80 21.14 -22.69
C THR A 102 7.43 20.61 -23.13
N GLN A 103 7.37 19.95 -24.29
CA GLN A 103 6.13 19.34 -24.79
C GLN A 103 5.67 18.16 -23.93
N VAL A 104 6.59 17.36 -23.38
CA VAL A 104 6.25 16.31 -22.38
C VAL A 104 5.69 16.94 -21.10
N ASP A 105 6.32 17.99 -20.56
CA ASP A 105 5.82 18.67 -19.36
C ASP A 105 4.41 19.25 -19.59
N LEU A 106 4.18 19.85 -20.76
CA LEU A 106 2.85 20.33 -21.15
C LEU A 106 1.84 19.19 -21.27
N MET A 107 2.22 18.03 -21.80
CA MET A 107 1.34 16.86 -21.86
C MET A 107 0.87 16.43 -20.46
N PHE A 108 1.79 16.28 -19.49
CA PHE A 108 1.41 15.94 -18.11
C PHE A 108 0.55 17.02 -17.45
N SER A 109 0.77 18.31 -17.76
CA SER A 109 -0.10 19.40 -17.32
C SER A 109 -1.53 19.26 -17.86
N HIS A 110 -1.68 18.92 -19.15
CA HIS A 110 -2.98 18.69 -19.77
C HIS A 110 -3.70 17.45 -19.23
N ILE A 111 -3.00 16.31 -19.11
CA ILE A 111 -3.54 15.08 -18.50
C ILE A 111 -4.04 15.38 -17.08
N ASN A 112 -3.21 16.01 -16.25
CA ASN A 112 -3.59 16.35 -14.88
C ASN A 112 -4.72 17.38 -14.84
N THR A 113 -4.86 18.26 -15.83
CA THR A 113 -6.02 19.15 -15.94
C THR A 113 -7.31 18.35 -16.13
N TRP A 114 -7.30 17.25 -16.89
CA TRP A 114 -8.49 16.42 -17.07
C TRP A 114 -8.86 15.65 -15.80
N PHE A 115 -7.88 15.08 -15.11
CA PHE A 115 -8.13 14.37 -13.84
C PHE A 115 -8.43 15.29 -12.65
N SER A 116 -7.93 16.53 -12.65
CA SER A 116 -8.16 17.52 -11.58
C SER A 116 -9.37 18.41 -11.78
N ASN A 117 -9.90 18.45 -13.01
CA ASN A 117 -11.05 19.23 -13.42
C ASN A 117 -11.93 18.39 -14.35
N SER A 118 -12.49 17.31 -13.81
CA SER A 118 -13.53 16.55 -14.50
C SER A 118 -14.70 17.51 -14.74
N LEU A 119 -15.22 17.53 -15.95
CA LEU A 119 -16.36 18.40 -16.27
C LEU A 119 -17.67 17.74 -15.81
N PRO A 120 -18.73 18.50 -15.47
CA PRO A 120 -20.05 17.92 -15.27
C PRO A 120 -20.51 17.18 -16.53
N LYS A 121 -21.27 16.09 -16.35
CA LYS A 121 -21.79 15.34 -17.49
C LYS A 121 -22.63 16.24 -18.41
N GLY A 122 -22.47 16.07 -19.71
CA GLY A 122 -23.21 16.84 -20.71
C GLY A 122 -24.55 16.25 -21.09
N TYR A 123 -24.87 15.03 -20.67
CA TYR A 123 -26.01 14.25 -21.15
C TYR A 123 -27.03 13.95 -20.04
N SER A 124 -28.28 13.71 -20.44
CA SER A 124 -29.37 13.32 -19.53
C SER A 124 -29.83 11.90 -19.79
N LEU A 125 -30.10 11.17 -18.72
CA LEU A 125 -30.59 9.80 -18.71
C LEU A 125 -32.08 9.80 -18.35
N THR A 126 -32.81 8.80 -18.84
CA THR A 126 -34.22 8.56 -18.49
C THR A 126 -34.36 8.30 -16.99
N CYS A 127 -33.44 7.54 -16.39
CA CYS A 127 -33.36 7.32 -14.95
C CYS A 127 -32.03 7.82 -14.39
N GLU A 128 -32.04 9.08 -13.96
CA GLU A 128 -30.88 9.77 -13.41
C GLU A 128 -30.38 9.17 -12.08
N PRO A 129 -29.06 9.00 -11.91
CA PRO A 129 -28.44 8.60 -10.65
C PRO A 129 -28.46 9.74 -9.62
N THR A 130 -28.28 9.40 -8.34
CA THR A 130 -28.17 10.39 -7.26
C THR A 130 -26.88 11.22 -7.33
N TYR A 131 -25.78 10.60 -7.78
CA TYR A 131 -24.47 11.25 -7.89
C TYR A 131 -24.11 11.40 -9.36
N THR A 132 -23.90 12.63 -9.81
CA THR A 132 -23.63 12.91 -11.23
C THR A 132 -22.29 13.58 -11.47
N HIS A 133 -21.60 14.06 -10.43
CA HIS A 133 -20.40 14.85 -10.63
C HIS A 133 -19.42 14.81 -9.45
N VAL A 134 -18.14 14.66 -9.80
CA VAL A 134 -16.99 14.97 -8.96
C VAL A 134 -16.10 15.94 -9.74
N SER A 135 -15.64 17.02 -9.11
CA SER A 135 -14.84 18.04 -9.80
C SER A 135 -13.36 17.64 -9.93
N ASP A 136 -12.83 16.91 -8.96
CA ASP A 136 -11.44 16.46 -8.91
C ASP A 136 -11.42 14.97 -8.55
N THR A 137 -10.85 14.15 -9.43
CA THR A 137 -10.71 12.71 -9.20
C THR A 137 -9.70 12.36 -8.11
N ARG A 138 -8.86 13.31 -7.68
CA ARG A 138 -7.73 13.12 -6.75
C ARG A 138 -6.68 12.11 -7.26
N ILE A 139 -6.67 11.84 -8.56
CA ILE A 139 -5.64 11.07 -9.27
C ILE A 139 -4.77 12.01 -10.09
N ARG A 140 -3.45 11.80 -10.08
CA ARG A 140 -2.49 12.58 -10.87
C ARG A 140 -1.46 11.66 -11.52
N PHE A 141 -0.77 12.19 -12.52
CA PHE A 141 0.34 11.52 -13.19
C PHE A 141 1.56 12.44 -13.18
N GLU A 142 2.74 11.88 -12.95
CA GLU A 142 4.00 12.61 -12.93
C GLU A 142 5.04 11.85 -13.75
N LEU A 143 5.78 12.60 -14.57
CA LEU A 143 6.91 12.05 -15.31
C LEU A 143 8.02 11.67 -14.33
N ASN A 144 8.43 10.39 -14.35
CA ASN A 144 9.56 9.89 -13.58
C ASN A 144 10.86 9.97 -14.39
N GLU A 145 10.88 9.42 -15.60
CA GLU A 145 12.01 9.50 -16.52
C GLU A 145 11.59 9.35 -17.99
N ILE A 146 12.46 9.79 -18.91
CA ILE A 146 12.33 9.55 -20.34
C ILE A 146 13.49 8.66 -20.78
N ILE A 147 13.18 7.52 -21.38
CA ILE A 147 14.12 6.51 -21.83
C ILE A 147 14.06 6.46 -23.37
N PHE A 148 15.17 6.78 -24.03
CA PHE A 148 15.31 6.63 -25.48
C PHE A 148 15.98 5.30 -25.81
N ILE A 149 15.41 4.55 -26.74
CA ILE A 149 15.97 3.28 -27.23
C ILE A 149 16.07 3.32 -28.75
N ASP A 150 17.30 3.27 -29.26
CA ASP A 150 17.58 3.30 -30.70
C ASP A 150 17.69 1.87 -31.21
N ARG A 151 16.56 1.33 -31.65
CA ARG A 151 16.45 -0.04 -32.15
C ARG A 151 15.25 -0.19 -33.08
N THR A 152 15.51 -0.34 -34.38
CA THR A 152 14.46 -0.44 -35.41
C THR A 152 13.46 -1.55 -35.10
N SER A 153 13.91 -2.70 -34.60
CA SER A 153 13.01 -3.81 -34.24
C SER A 153 12.02 -3.46 -33.12
N PHE A 154 12.41 -2.60 -32.18
CA PHE A 154 11.52 -2.11 -31.12
C PHE A 154 10.60 -1.00 -31.61
N ASN A 155 11.12 -0.09 -32.43
CA ASN A 155 10.36 1.02 -33.02
C ASN A 155 9.14 0.55 -33.84
N ILE A 156 9.18 -0.62 -34.46
CA ILE A 156 8.06 -1.17 -35.27
C ILE A 156 7.30 -2.31 -34.58
N SER A 157 7.61 -2.60 -33.31
CA SER A 157 7.05 -3.75 -32.59
C SER A 157 5.59 -3.55 -32.15
N CYS A 158 4.83 -4.65 -32.14
CA CYS A 158 3.55 -4.78 -31.43
C CYS A 158 3.63 -5.65 -30.18
N SER A 159 4.78 -6.30 -29.97
CA SER A 159 5.05 -7.12 -28.80
C SER A 159 5.97 -6.34 -27.87
N ILE A 160 5.44 -5.96 -26.71
CA ILE A 160 6.15 -5.15 -25.72
C ILE A 160 7.04 -6.00 -24.81
N GLY A 161 6.84 -7.32 -24.73
CA GLY A 161 7.61 -8.20 -23.83
C GLY A 161 9.12 -8.04 -23.96
N GLU A 162 9.65 -8.07 -25.19
CA GLU A 162 11.09 -7.88 -25.43
C GLU A 162 11.61 -6.48 -25.07
N ILE A 163 10.79 -5.44 -25.30
CA ILE A 163 11.15 -4.05 -24.99
C ILE A 163 11.17 -3.87 -23.47
N LEU A 164 10.18 -4.43 -22.79
CA LEU A 164 10.01 -4.35 -21.36
C LEU A 164 11.10 -5.14 -20.62
N ASP A 165 11.48 -6.33 -21.10
CA ASP A 165 12.64 -7.08 -20.58
C ASP A 165 13.94 -6.29 -20.77
N TYR A 166 14.13 -5.65 -21.93
CA TYR A 166 15.27 -4.78 -22.18
C TYR A 166 15.29 -3.58 -21.22
N VAL A 167 14.16 -2.90 -21.03
CA VAL A 167 14.04 -1.74 -20.16
C VAL A 167 14.30 -2.13 -18.70
N HIS A 168 13.73 -3.22 -18.20
CA HIS A 168 13.98 -3.68 -16.83
C HIS A 168 15.46 -4.08 -16.61
N THR A 169 16.11 -4.63 -17.63
CA THR A 169 17.53 -5.02 -17.54
C THR A 169 18.47 -3.81 -17.54
N ASN A 170 18.23 -2.85 -18.44
CA ASN A 170 19.14 -1.72 -18.66
C ASN A 170 18.79 -0.48 -17.82
N TYR A 171 17.55 -0.37 -17.37
CA TYR A 171 17.02 0.73 -16.55
C TYR A 171 16.22 0.15 -15.36
N PRO A 172 16.86 -0.47 -14.36
CA PRO A 172 16.13 -1.16 -13.28
C PRO A 172 15.18 -0.27 -12.48
N SER A 173 15.42 1.06 -12.44
CA SER A 173 14.50 2.06 -11.86
C SER A 173 13.11 2.02 -12.47
N SER A 174 13.00 1.57 -13.73
CA SER A 174 11.75 1.50 -14.48
C SER A 174 10.69 0.57 -13.87
N LEU A 175 11.10 -0.35 -12.98
CA LEU A 175 10.21 -1.23 -12.23
C LEU A 175 9.35 -0.48 -11.20
N ASN A 176 9.71 0.76 -10.85
CA ASN A 176 9.04 1.58 -9.84
C ASN A 176 8.03 2.58 -10.41
N ALA A 177 7.75 2.53 -11.72
CA ALA A 177 6.83 3.42 -12.40
C ALA A 177 6.09 2.72 -13.56
N LEU A 178 4.97 3.29 -14.02
CA LEU A 178 4.24 2.82 -15.20
C LEU A 178 5.07 3.10 -16.45
N ASN A 179 5.41 2.06 -17.21
CA ASN A 179 6.13 2.25 -18.48
C ASN A 179 5.14 2.54 -19.61
N HIS A 180 5.26 3.71 -20.24
CA HIS A 180 4.51 4.10 -21.44
C HIS A 180 5.44 4.00 -22.66
N PHE A 181 5.25 2.96 -23.47
CA PHE A 181 6.02 2.70 -24.68
C PHE A 181 5.43 3.43 -25.88
N PHE A 182 6.29 4.11 -26.63
CA PHE A 182 5.95 4.77 -27.89
C PHE A 182 6.70 4.11 -29.06
N THR A 183 5.96 3.76 -30.10
CA THR A 183 6.46 3.07 -31.32
C THR A 183 5.90 3.73 -32.58
N MET A 184 6.50 3.49 -33.76
CA MET A 184 6.14 4.12 -35.04
C MET A 184 5.78 3.12 -36.14
N ARG A 185 5.20 1.98 -35.78
CA ARG A 185 4.68 1.03 -36.77
C ARG A 185 3.62 1.68 -37.65
N ASP A 186 3.72 1.49 -38.98
CA ASP A 186 2.80 2.08 -39.96
C ASP A 186 1.37 1.53 -39.89
N SER A 187 1.25 0.21 -39.64
CA SER A 187 -0.02 -0.48 -39.41
C SER A 187 -0.31 -0.51 -37.90
N PRO A 188 -1.55 -0.21 -37.47
CA PRO A 188 -1.90 -0.33 -36.06
C PRO A 188 -1.74 -1.79 -35.59
N CYS A 189 -1.35 -1.95 -34.33
CA CYS A 189 -1.20 -3.27 -33.71
C CYS A 189 -2.55 -3.96 -33.48
N ILE A 190 -3.58 -3.17 -33.24
CA ILE A 190 -4.97 -3.59 -33.14
C ILE A 190 -5.78 -2.69 -34.08
N PRO A 191 -6.55 -3.22 -35.04
CA PRO A 191 -7.36 -2.41 -35.95
C PRO A 191 -8.27 -1.43 -35.19
N GLY A 192 -8.24 -0.16 -35.55
CA GLY A 192 -9.05 0.89 -34.93
C GLY A 192 -8.46 1.48 -33.64
N ALA A 193 -7.46 0.85 -33.01
CA ALA A 193 -6.86 1.37 -31.79
C ALA A 193 -5.54 2.12 -32.05
N TRP A 194 -5.20 3.02 -31.14
CA TRP A 194 -3.96 3.83 -31.15
C TRP A 194 -3.01 3.46 -30.01
N GLY A 195 -3.53 2.72 -29.04
CA GLY A 195 -2.78 2.21 -27.91
C GLY A 195 -3.54 1.14 -27.15
N ARG A 196 -2.93 0.68 -26.07
CA ARG A 196 -3.56 -0.16 -25.05
C ARG A 196 -2.83 -0.06 -23.71
N TYR A 197 -3.56 -0.32 -22.64
CA TYR A 197 -3.02 -0.70 -21.34
C TYR A 197 -3.01 -2.22 -21.17
N GLU A 198 -1.96 -2.77 -20.55
CA GLU A 198 -1.89 -4.20 -20.25
C GLU A 198 -1.04 -4.50 -19.00
N GLY A 199 -1.45 -5.53 -18.25
CA GLY A 199 -0.59 -6.17 -17.26
C GLY A 199 0.38 -7.16 -17.92
N TYR A 200 1.58 -7.33 -17.34
CA TYR A 200 2.61 -8.23 -17.86
C TYR A 200 3.11 -9.19 -16.78
N GLY A 201 3.00 -10.50 -17.05
CA GLY A 201 3.26 -11.59 -16.11
C GLY A 201 4.55 -12.36 -16.41
N PRO A 202 5.70 -11.81 -15.97
CA PRO A 202 6.57 -12.50 -15.00
C PRO A 202 6.89 -11.64 -13.76
N ASN A 203 6.93 -10.31 -13.93
CA ASN A 203 7.39 -9.38 -12.90
C ASN A 203 6.24 -8.66 -12.16
N ASN A 204 4.98 -9.00 -12.49
CA ASN A 204 3.80 -8.32 -11.99
C ASN A 204 3.96 -6.79 -12.16
N THR A 205 4.08 -6.39 -13.43
CA THR A 205 4.24 -5.01 -13.91
C THR A 205 3.11 -4.67 -14.88
N ALA A 206 2.91 -3.39 -15.19
CA ALA A 206 1.98 -2.97 -16.24
C ALA A 206 2.61 -1.92 -17.15
N TYR A 207 2.02 -1.78 -18.34
CA TYR A 207 2.47 -0.82 -19.32
C TYR A 207 1.31 -0.20 -20.09
N VAL A 208 1.58 0.96 -20.68
CA VAL A 208 0.78 1.54 -21.76
C VAL A 208 1.62 1.48 -23.03
N HIS A 209 1.02 1.10 -24.14
CA HIS A 209 1.66 1.13 -25.45
C HIS A 209 0.87 2.04 -26.37
N THR A 210 1.53 3.05 -26.92
CA THR A 210 1.00 3.92 -27.97
C THR A 210 1.81 3.73 -29.24
N TRP A 211 1.13 3.60 -30.38
CA TRP A 211 1.78 3.47 -31.68
C TRP A 211 1.43 4.65 -32.61
N LYS A 212 2.39 4.99 -33.47
CA LYS A 212 2.25 5.99 -34.54
C LYS A 212 1.94 7.42 -34.06
N SER A 213 2.37 7.78 -32.85
CA SER A 213 2.18 9.14 -32.30
C SER A 213 3.40 10.06 -32.46
N MET A 214 4.58 9.54 -32.82
CA MET A 214 5.84 10.30 -32.85
C MET A 214 6.22 10.83 -34.25
N TRP A 215 5.24 11.31 -35.01
CA TRP A 215 5.39 11.71 -36.42
C TRP A 215 6.11 13.05 -36.64
N HIS A 216 6.32 13.83 -35.58
CA HIS A 216 7.12 15.07 -35.58
C HIS A 216 8.25 14.94 -34.56
N PRO A 217 9.46 15.50 -34.80
CA PRO A 217 10.61 15.32 -33.90
C PRO A 217 10.41 15.86 -32.48
N THR A 218 9.51 16.81 -32.26
CA THR A 218 9.31 17.43 -30.93
C THR A 218 7.86 17.62 -30.52
N LEU A 219 6.87 17.43 -31.41
CA LEU A 219 5.49 17.75 -31.10
C LEU A 219 4.87 16.57 -30.35
N VAL A 220 4.44 16.82 -29.12
CA VAL A 220 3.79 15.83 -28.25
C VAL A 220 2.34 16.24 -27.98
N VAL A 221 2.04 17.54 -27.92
CA VAL A 221 0.73 18.02 -27.47
C VAL A 221 -0.16 18.40 -28.65
N TRP A 222 -1.24 17.64 -28.83
CA TRP A 222 -2.42 18.00 -29.63
C TRP A 222 -3.65 17.30 -29.04
N ASP A 223 -4.85 17.80 -29.33
CA ASP A 223 -6.08 17.43 -28.63
C ASP A 223 -6.35 15.91 -28.59
N ASP A 224 -6.23 15.23 -29.73
CA ASP A 224 -6.46 13.78 -29.82
C ASP A 224 -5.45 12.97 -29.01
N HIS A 225 -4.20 13.42 -28.91
CA HIS A 225 -3.17 12.70 -28.13
C HIS A 225 -3.32 12.93 -26.64
N ILE A 226 -3.73 14.13 -26.22
CA ILE A 226 -4.12 14.38 -24.82
C ILE A 226 -5.25 13.43 -24.44
N HIS A 227 -6.29 13.33 -25.28
CA HIS A 227 -7.40 12.41 -25.07
C HIS A 227 -6.90 10.97 -24.96
N HIS A 228 -6.17 10.51 -25.97
CA HIS A 228 -5.66 9.15 -26.07
C HIS A 228 -4.87 8.74 -24.83
N ILE A 229 -3.86 9.51 -24.44
CA ILE A 229 -3.06 9.19 -23.26
C ILE A 229 -3.91 9.22 -21.98
N THR A 230 -4.81 10.19 -21.85
CA THR A 230 -5.70 10.29 -20.67
C THR A 230 -6.63 9.07 -20.58
N HIS A 231 -7.12 8.58 -21.71
CA HIS A 231 -7.96 7.38 -21.81
C HIS A 231 -7.19 6.12 -21.41
N GLU A 232 -6.00 5.90 -21.97
CA GLU A 232 -5.13 4.76 -21.62
C GLU A 232 -4.69 4.79 -20.15
N TYR A 233 -4.45 5.99 -19.61
CA TYR A 233 -4.17 6.15 -18.19
C TYR A 233 -5.41 5.88 -17.33
N GLY A 234 -6.61 6.15 -17.85
CA GLY A 234 -7.88 5.70 -17.27
C GLY A 234 -7.92 4.18 -17.10
N HIS A 235 -7.52 3.42 -18.12
CA HIS A 235 -7.37 1.97 -18.01
C HIS A 235 -6.33 1.57 -16.96
N ALA A 236 -5.19 2.27 -16.92
CA ALA A 236 -4.16 2.02 -15.91
C ALA A 236 -4.67 2.20 -14.47
N VAL A 237 -5.66 3.05 -14.24
CA VAL A 237 -6.31 3.20 -12.93
C VAL A 237 -7.62 2.41 -12.81
N GLY A 238 -7.87 1.40 -13.66
CA GLY A 238 -8.98 0.47 -13.51
C GLY A 238 -10.31 0.92 -14.08
N LEU A 239 -10.30 1.89 -15.01
CA LEU A 239 -11.44 2.14 -15.85
C LEU A 239 -11.48 1.18 -17.04
N HIS A 240 -12.68 0.93 -17.53
CA HIS A 240 -12.93 0.13 -18.72
C HIS A 240 -13.75 0.97 -19.68
N HIS A 241 -13.74 0.62 -20.97
CA HIS A 241 -14.62 1.22 -21.96
C HIS A 241 -16.07 1.23 -21.47
N THR A 242 -16.86 2.27 -21.70
CA THR A 242 -18.30 2.27 -21.34
C THR A 242 -19.15 1.53 -22.38
N TYR A 243 -18.55 0.63 -23.16
CA TYR A 243 -19.14 -0.17 -24.22
C TYR A 243 -18.42 -1.53 -24.31
N GLY A 244 -18.83 -2.41 -25.23
CA GLY A 244 -18.17 -3.69 -25.50
C GLY A 244 -18.41 -4.73 -24.40
N SER A 245 -17.58 -4.70 -23.35
CA SER A 245 -17.53 -5.68 -22.25
C SER A 245 -17.87 -5.11 -20.85
N GLU A 246 -18.26 -3.83 -20.73
CA GLU A 246 -18.59 -3.23 -19.43
C GLU A 246 -19.82 -3.87 -18.78
N ARG A 247 -19.88 -3.83 -17.45
CA ARG A 247 -20.98 -4.37 -16.65
C ARG A 247 -22.28 -3.61 -16.97
N ARG A 248 -23.34 -4.37 -17.28
CA ARG A 248 -24.68 -3.84 -17.61
C ARG A 248 -25.80 -4.36 -16.70
N CYS A 249 -25.51 -5.34 -15.83
CA CYS A 249 -26.50 -5.83 -14.87
C CYS A 249 -26.65 -4.80 -13.75
N LEU A 250 -27.89 -4.38 -13.46
CA LEU A 250 -28.16 -3.31 -12.48
C LEU A 250 -27.76 -3.70 -11.05
N ASP A 251 -27.75 -5.00 -10.75
CA ASP A 251 -27.44 -5.57 -9.44
C ASP A 251 -25.95 -5.88 -9.25
N HIS A 252 -25.12 -5.75 -10.29
CA HIS A 252 -23.70 -6.01 -10.18
C HIS A 252 -23.01 -4.91 -9.37
N TYR A 253 -22.21 -5.29 -8.37
CA TYR A 253 -21.53 -4.35 -7.44
C TYR A 253 -20.65 -3.30 -8.15
N ASP A 254 -20.10 -3.67 -9.31
CA ASP A 254 -19.26 -2.78 -10.10
C ASP A 254 -20.04 -1.94 -11.13
N PHE A 255 -21.36 -2.06 -11.23
CA PHE A 255 -22.15 -1.34 -12.24
C PHE A 255 -22.07 0.19 -12.07
N LEU A 256 -21.81 0.88 -13.20
CA LEU A 256 -21.75 2.33 -13.28
C LEU A 256 -23.15 2.91 -13.60
N ASP A 257 -24.06 2.82 -12.64
CA ASP A 257 -25.38 3.47 -12.73
C ASP A 257 -25.27 4.98 -12.96
N ASP A 258 -24.17 5.60 -12.57
CA ASP A 258 -23.91 7.02 -12.77
C ASP A 258 -23.47 7.39 -14.19
N VAL A 259 -23.17 6.38 -15.01
CA VAL A 259 -22.91 6.50 -16.45
C VAL A 259 -24.13 6.06 -17.25
N PHE A 260 -24.69 4.88 -16.95
CA PHE A 260 -25.72 4.23 -17.76
C PHE A 260 -27.16 4.48 -17.29
N GLY A 261 -27.35 5.00 -16.08
CA GLY A 261 -28.65 5.20 -15.46
C GLY A 261 -29.16 4.00 -14.69
N LEU A 262 -30.24 4.22 -13.93
CA LEU A 262 -30.90 3.21 -13.09
C LEU A 262 -31.92 2.35 -13.87
N CYS A 263 -32.14 2.65 -15.14
CA CYS A 263 -33.01 1.88 -16.04
C CYS A 263 -32.48 1.96 -17.48
N ALA A 264 -32.96 1.07 -18.35
CA ALA A 264 -32.55 1.06 -19.74
C ALA A 264 -33.09 2.29 -20.49
N GLU A 265 -32.23 2.93 -21.30
CA GLU A 265 -32.64 4.01 -22.18
C GLU A 265 -33.58 3.50 -23.28
N PRO A 266 -34.80 4.04 -23.42
CA PRO A 266 -35.77 3.56 -24.39
C PRO A 266 -35.28 3.63 -25.84
N SER A 267 -34.46 4.64 -26.17
CA SER A 267 -33.91 4.83 -27.51
C SER A 267 -32.88 3.76 -27.92
N CYS A 268 -32.35 3.01 -26.95
CA CYS A 268 -31.37 1.95 -27.19
C CYS A 268 -32.00 0.56 -27.20
N LEU A 269 -33.31 0.43 -26.94
CA LEU A 269 -33.99 -0.86 -26.95
C LEU A 269 -34.32 -1.34 -28.38
N PRO A 270 -34.31 -2.67 -28.62
CA PRO A 270 -33.96 -3.75 -27.67
C PRO A 270 -32.45 -3.93 -27.52
N CYS A 271 -31.97 -4.20 -26.30
CA CYS A 271 -30.57 -4.57 -26.07
C CYS A 271 -30.34 -6.04 -26.46
N SER A 272 -29.13 -6.37 -26.94
CA SER A 272 -28.67 -7.76 -26.94
C SER A 272 -28.67 -8.28 -25.50
N ALA A 273 -29.45 -9.35 -25.26
CA ALA A 273 -29.65 -9.93 -23.93
C ALA A 273 -28.29 -10.32 -23.31
N GLY A 274 -28.02 -9.82 -22.11
CA GLY A 274 -26.88 -10.24 -21.29
C GLY A 274 -27.22 -11.48 -20.44
N SER A 275 -26.18 -12.18 -19.97
CA SER A 275 -26.29 -13.27 -18.99
C SER A 275 -26.54 -12.71 -17.57
N CYS A 276 -27.67 -12.03 -17.37
CA CYS A 276 -28.09 -11.52 -16.06
C CYS A 276 -29.43 -12.16 -15.68
N ASP A 277 -29.59 -12.59 -14.43
CA ASP A 277 -30.82 -13.24 -13.93
C ASP A 277 -31.98 -12.25 -13.77
N ASN A 278 -31.71 -10.93 -13.66
CA ASN A 278 -32.70 -9.85 -13.65
C ASN A 278 -32.08 -8.54 -14.20
N GLY A 279 -32.82 -7.79 -15.03
CA GLY A 279 -32.56 -6.36 -15.36
C GLY A 279 -31.16 -6.00 -15.90
N HIS A 280 -31.07 -5.60 -17.16
CA HIS A 280 -29.84 -5.04 -17.74
C HIS A 280 -30.13 -3.81 -18.60
N VAL A 281 -29.11 -2.95 -18.73
CA VAL A 281 -29.15 -1.78 -19.62
C VAL A 281 -28.44 -2.08 -20.94
N CYS A 282 -28.67 -1.24 -21.96
CA CYS A 282 -27.89 -1.28 -23.20
C CYS A 282 -26.58 -0.52 -23.00
N TYR A 283 -25.56 -0.81 -23.82
CA TYR A 283 -24.50 0.16 -24.00
C TYR A 283 -25.08 1.42 -24.64
N LEU A 284 -24.61 2.58 -24.18
CA LEU A 284 -24.89 3.85 -24.83
C LEU A 284 -23.95 3.92 -26.03
N THR A 285 -24.50 3.78 -27.24
CA THR A 285 -23.75 3.89 -28.50
C THR A 285 -24.11 5.17 -29.23
N ASN A 286 -23.30 5.56 -30.22
CA ASN A 286 -23.58 6.76 -31.00
C ASN A 286 -24.93 6.66 -31.72
N ASP A 287 -25.25 5.48 -32.25
CA ASP A 287 -26.45 5.25 -33.04
C ASP A 287 -27.74 5.35 -32.21
N CYS A 288 -27.70 5.00 -30.92
CA CYS A 288 -28.91 4.99 -30.09
C CYS A 288 -29.01 6.11 -29.06
N PHE A 289 -27.87 6.70 -28.65
CA PHE A 289 -27.83 7.65 -27.55
C PHE A 289 -26.99 8.88 -27.87
N TRP A 290 -25.67 8.72 -28.09
CA TRP A 290 -24.75 9.86 -28.06
C TRP A 290 -24.99 10.92 -29.13
N GLN A 291 -25.49 10.53 -30.32
CA GLN A 291 -25.82 11.50 -31.38
C GLN A 291 -26.92 12.50 -30.99
N TYR A 292 -27.71 12.19 -29.95
CA TYR A 292 -28.82 13.02 -29.46
C TYR A 292 -28.49 13.79 -28.17
N GLN A 293 -27.26 13.68 -27.68
CA GLN A 293 -26.85 14.21 -26.38
C GLN A 293 -25.80 15.31 -26.53
N THR A 294 -25.69 16.15 -25.51
CA THR A 294 -24.66 17.19 -25.43
C THR A 294 -23.40 16.70 -24.74
N GLN A 295 -22.24 17.18 -25.20
CA GLN A 295 -20.93 16.94 -24.58
C GLN A 295 -20.80 17.70 -23.25
N PRO A 296 -19.93 17.27 -22.31
CA PRO A 296 -18.93 16.20 -22.44
C PRO A 296 -19.49 14.78 -22.16
N PHE A 297 -18.93 13.81 -22.86
CA PHE A 297 -19.22 12.37 -22.69
C PHE A 297 -18.24 11.69 -21.73
N PRO A 298 -18.56 10.48 -21.21
CA PRO A 298 -17.67 9.75 -20.31
C PRO A 298 -16.30 9.49 -20.94
N LEU A 299 -15.21 9.69 -20.19
CA LEU A 299 -13.81 9.53 -20.63
C LEU A 299 -13.58 8.24 -21.45
N MET A 300 -14.27 7.16 -21.06
CA MET A 300 -14.12 5.84 -21.67
C MET A 300 -15.18 5.51 -22.74
N SER A 301 -15.88 6.51 -23.30
CA SER A 301 -17.05 6.29 -24.19
C SER A 301 -16.76 6.06 -25.67
N GLY A 302 -15.49 6.01 -26.08
CA GLY A 302 -15.10 5.73 -27.47
C GLY A 302 -15.49 6.83 -28.45
N ILE A 303 -15.90 8.00 -27.94
CA ILE A 303 -16.34 9.18 -28.70
C ILE A 303 -15.41 10.36 -28.40
N ASN A 304 -15.27 11.26 -29.37
CA ASN A 304 -14.46 12.47 -29.26
C ASN A 304 -14.96 13.40 -28.13
N ASN A 305 -14.02 14.17 -27.55
CA ASN A 305 -14.25 15.11 -26.45
C ASN A 305 -14.86 14.49 -25.17
N SER A 306 -14.46 13.25 -24.86
CA SER A 306 -14.82 12.55 -23.64
C SER A 306 -14.04 13.06 -22.44
N ARG A 307 -14.61 14.02 -21.71
CA ARG A 307 -13.96 14.71 -20.56
C ARG A 307 -14.69 14.52 -19.23
N TYR A 308 -15.80 13.78 -19.23
CA TYR A 308 -16.54 13.49 -18.01
C TYR A 308 -15.99 12.24 -17.33
N ILE A 309 -15.62 12.36 -16.06
CA ILE A 309 -15.30 11.21 -15.20
C ILE A 309 -16.39 11.16 -14.13
N SER A 310 -17.19 10.10 -14.13
CA SER A 310 -18.29 9.94 -13.18
C SER A 310 -17.76 9.72 -11.75
N PRO A 311 -18.55 10.05 -10.72
CA PRO A 311 -18.18 9.76 -9.33
C PRO A 311 -17.72 8.31 -9.09
N LYS A 312 -18.45 7.31 -9.58
CA LYS A 312 -18.09 5.89 -9.46
C LYS A 312 -16.90 5.52 -10.34
N SER A 313 -16.71 6.15 -11.50
CA SER A 313 -15.43 5.99 -12.24
C SER A 313 -14.26 6.45 -11.37
N ALA A 314 -14.32 7.65 -10.77
CA ALA A 314 -13.28 8.10 -9.84
C ALA A 314 -13.14 7.17 -8.62
N GLY A 315 -14.25 6.63 -8.12
CA GLY A 315 -14.26 5.59 -7.09
C GLY A 315 -13.51 4.32 -7.51
N ARG A 316 -13.71 3.82 -8.73
CA ARG A 316 -12.96 2.70 -9.30
C ARG A 316 -11.46 2.98 -9.33
N MET A 317 -11.06 4.22 -9.65
CA MET A 317 -9.64 4.63 -9.62
C MET A 317 -9.02 4.57 -8.22
N HIS A 318 -9.75 5.04 -7.20
CA HIS A 318 -9.24 4.98 -5.83
C HIS A 318 -9.20 3.55 -5.30
N ARG A 319 -10.22 2.76 -5.65
CA ARG A 319 -10.34 1.34 -5.30
C ARG A 319 -9.22 0.52 -5.91
N SER A 320 -8.95 0.65 -7.20
CA SER A 320 -7.90 -0.11 -7.92
C SER A 320 -6.50 0.10 -7.36
N LEU A 321 -6.20 1.33 -6.91
CA LEU A 321 -4.90 1.66 -6.34
C LEU A 321 -4.74 1.21 -4.88
N SER A 322 -5.83 0.80 -4.22
CA SER A 322 -5.81 0.32 -2.83
C SER A 322 -6.03 -1.19 -2.73
N LEU A 323 -6.96 -1.75 -3.50
CA LEU A 323 -7.24 -3.19 -3.51
C LEU A 323 -6.41 -3.82 -4.63
N TYR A 324 -5.32 -4.49 -4.27
CA TYR A 324 -4.41 -5.10 -5.22
C TYR A 324 -4.56 -6.61 -5.19
N GLY A 325 -5.47 -7.09 -6.02
CA GLY A 325 -5.83 -8.50 -6.12
C GLY A 325 -6.59 -8.75 -7.40
N SER A 326 -6.79 -10.02 -7.73
CA SER A 326 -7.35 -10.49 -8.99
C SER A 326 -8.88 -10.43 -9.04
N THR A 327 -9.47 -9.31 -8.63
CA THR A 327 -10.91 -9.21 -8.33
C THR A 327 -11.69 -8.30 -9.24
N PHE A 328 -11.02 -7.54 -10.12
CA PHE A 328 -11.66 -6.52 -10.95
C PHE A 328 -11.47 -6.78 -12.44
N MET A 329 -12.37 -6.18 -13.23
CA MET A 329 -12.46 -6.41 -14.67
C MET A 329 -11.18 -6.05 -15.43
N VAL A 330 -10.46 -5.02 -14.98
CA VAL A 330 -9.17 -4.62 -15.54
C VAL A 330 -8.05 -5.08 -14.61
N ASN A 331 -7.08 -5.80 -15.16
CA ASN A 331 -5.90 -6.22 -14.40
C ASN A 331 -4.96 -5.02 -14.17
N ASN A 332 -5.13 -4.37 -13.02
CA ASN A 332 -4.32 -3.24 -12.57
C ASN A 332 -3.53 -3.56 -11.29
N LYS A 333 -3.34 -4.86 -11.00
CA LYS A 333 -2.61 -5.36 -9.84
C LYS A 333 -1.31 -4.60 -9.54
N PRO A 334 -0.44 -4.24 -10.49
CA PRO A 334 0.83 -3.58 -10.17
C PRO A 334 0.73 -2.08 -9.89
N MET A 335 -0.40 -1.45 -10.21
CA MET A 335 -0.50 0.01 -10.28
C MET A 335 -0.37 0.70 -8.94
N HIS A 336 -0.75 0.03 -7.84
CA HIS A 336 -0.54 0.52 -6.49
C HIS A 336 0.95 0.72 -6.14
N LYS A 337 1.88 0.03 -6.82
CA LYS A 337 3.34 0.15 -6.64
C LYS A 337 3.87 1.46 -7.23
N TYR A 338 3.23 1.97 -8.28
CA TYR A 338 3.66 3.17 -9.00
C TYR A 338 3.14 4.47 -8.38
N VAL A 339 2.39 4.38 -7.28
CA VAL A 339 1.90 5.56 -6.56
C VAL A 339 3.04 6.19 -5.76
N LYS A 340 3.30 7.47 -6.02
CA LYS A 340 4.35 8.29 -5.44
C LYS A 340 4.16 8.52 -3.94
N GLU A 341 2.93 8.68 -3.48
CA GLU A 341 2.65 8.97 -2.06
C GLU A 341 3.02 7.77 -1.20
N LYS A 342 4.09 7.94 -0.43
CA LYS A 342 4.63 6.90 0.46
C LYS A 342 4.27 7.09 1.93
N HIS A 343 3.89 8.30 2.33
CA HIS A 343 3.61 8.65 3.73
C HIS A 343 2.11 8.67 4.02
N SER A 344 1.78 8.44 5.29
CA SER A 344 0.41 8.47 5.78
C SER A 344 -0.24 9.84 5.58
N SER A 345 -1.45 9.85 5.01
CA SER A 345 -2.32 11.02 4.94
C SER A 345 -2.79 11.43 6.34
N PRO A 346 -2.98 12.74 6.61
CA PRO A 346 -3.45 13.20 7.92
C PRO A 346 -4.87 12.73 8.29
N LEU A 347 -5.66 12.25 7.33
CA LEU A 347 -7.02 11.76 7.59
C LEU A 347 -7.01 10.22 7.72
N PRO A 348 -7.22 9.65 8.92
CA PRO A 348 -7.20 8.21 9.13
C PRO A 348 -8.44 7.50 8.56
N LYS A 349 -8.31 6.19 8.25
CA LYS A 349 -9.44 5.28 8.07
C LYS A 349 -9.98 4.92 9.45
N MET A 350 -11.22 5.31 9.72
CA MET A 350 -11.90 5.01 10.97
C MET A 350 -12.65 3.68 10.84
N ILE A 351 -12.37 2.75 11.75
CA ILE A 351 -13.16 1.54 11.96
C ILE A 351 -14.07 1.82 13.15
N SER A 352 -15.35 2.06 12.87
CA SER A 352 -16.35 2.43 13.87
C SER A 352 -17.28 1.28 14.27
N THR A 353 -17.23 0.19 13.53
CA THR A 353 -18.06 -1.00 13.72
C THR A 353 -17.22 -2.25 13.53
N GLN A 354 -17.85 -3.42 13.52
CA GLN A 354 -17.16 -4.65 13.14
C GLN A 354 -16.83 -4.63 11.64
N GLU A 355 -15.57 -4.90 11.31
CA GLU A 355 -15.08 -5.09 9.94
C GLU A 355 -14.18 -6.33 9.87
N GLU A 356 -14.21 -7.01 8.74
CA GLU A 356 -13.35 -8.16 8.44
C GLU A 356 -12.68 -7.95 7.08
N TRP A 357 -11.35 -7.94 7.05
CA TRP A 357 -10.56 -7.75 5.85
C TRP A 357 -9.90 -9.07 5.47
N ASP A 358 -10.60 -9.81 4.61
CA ASP A 358 -10.20 -11.07 4.00
C ASP A 358 -9.72 -10.88 2.55
N PHE A 359 -9.15 -9.71 2.28
CA PHE A 359 -8.69 -9.26 0.98
C PHE A 359 -7.43 -8.39 1.14
N PRO A 360 -6.51 -8.38 0.14
CA PRO A 360 -5.29 -7.59 0.21
C PRO A 360 -5.61 -6.11 0.02
N ILE A 361 -5.05 -5.26 0.88
CA ILE A 361 -5.29 -3.81 0.84
C ILE A 361 -4.05 -2.98 1.18
N LYS A 362 -3.79 -1.96 0.34
CA LYS A 362 -2.77 -0.94 0.55
C LYS A 362 -3.43 0.33 1.06
N LEU A 363 -2.94 0.78 2.19
CA LEU A 363 -3.39 2.00 2.83
C LEU A 363 -2.47 3.15 2.47
N TYR A 364 -3.06 4.34 2.45
CA TYR A 364 -2.39 5.61 2.26
C TYR A 364 -2.58 6.53 3.47
N GLN A 365 -3.03 5.96 4.59
CA GLN A 365 -3.43 6.65 5.80
C GLN A 365 -3.37 5.71 7.00
N ASP A 366 -3.39 6.29 8.20
CA ASP A 366 -3.47 5.53 9.45
C ASP A 366 -4.81 4.79 9.56
N ILE A 367 -4.84 3.72 10.34
CA ILE A 367 -6.07 3.01 10.71
C ILE A 367 -6.37 3.32 12.19
N ILE A 368 -7.60 3.68 12.51
CA ILE A 368 -8.05 3.85 13.90
C ILE A 368 -9.22 2.91 14.17
N VAL A 369 -9.02 1.97 15.08
CA VAL A 369 -10.07 1.12 15.63
C VAL A 369 -10.67 1.79 16.85
N LYS A 370 -11.92 2.26 16.72
CA LYS A 370 -12.62 2.98 17.79
C LYS A 370 -13.05 2.05 18.93
N GLU A 371 -13.44 2.66 20.04
CA GLU A 371 -14.14 1.98 21.13
C GLU A 371 -15.35 1.19 20.60
N ASN A 372 -15.55 -0.04 21.10
CA ASN A 372 -16.61 -0.97 20.69
C ASN A 372 -16.56 -1.43 19.23
N ALA A 373 -15.51 -1.08 18.48
CA ALA A 373 -15.26 -1.57 17.14
C ALA A 373 -14.28 -2.75 17.16
N THR A 374 -14.43 -3.66 16.21
CA THR A 374 -13.49 -4.77 16.00
C THR A 374 -13.07 -4.80 14.54
N LEU A 375 -11.76 -4.73 14.29
CA LEU A 375 -11.19 -5.03 12.99
C LEU A 375 -10.57 -6.43 13.02
N THR A 376 -10.96 -7.30 12.09
CA THR A 376 -10.31 -8.61 11.86
C THR A 376 -9.57 -8.58 10.54
N ILE A 377 -8.29 -8.97 10.53
CA ILE A 377 -7.44 -9.00 9.32
C ILE A 377 -6.96 -10.44 9.13
N SER A 378 -7.32 -11.04 8.00
CA SER A 378 -6.89 -12.40 7.61
C SER A 378 -6.08 -12.44 6.32
N CYS A 379 -5.84 -11.28 5.70
CA CYS A 379 -5.06 -11.14 4.47
C CYS A 379 -3.98 -10.05 4.63
N GLU A 380 -3.31 -9.69 3.54
CA GLU A 380 -2.21 -8.71 3.54
C GLU A 380 -2.70 -7.27 3.68
N VAL A 381 -2.03 -6.51 4.55
CA VAL A 381 -2.23 -5.07 4.74
C VAL A 381 -0.89 -4.35 4.58
N LEU A 382 -0.78 -3.53 3.54
CA LEU A 382 0.40 -2.70 3.28
C LEU A 382 0.21 -1.30 3.86
N MET A 383 1.05 -0.96 4.83
CA MET A 383 1.02 0.32 5.54
C MET A 383 1.99 1.33 4.91
N PRO A 384 1.62 2.62 4.83
CA PRO A 384 2.53 3.66 4.35
C PRO A 384 3.66 3.91 5.36
N ILE A 385 4.73 4.56 4.91
CA ILE A 385 5.85 4.99 5.75
C ILE A 385 5.33 5.90 6.87
N ASN A 386 5.77 5.62 8.10
CA ASN A 386 5.29 6.25 9.34
C ASN A 386 3.78 6.07 9.61
N GLY A 387 3.06 5.31 8.77
CA GLY A 387 1.67 4.95 8.99
C GLY A 387 1.53 4.03 10.20
N LYS A 388 0.40 4.13 10.88
CA LYS A 388 0.14 3.37 12.11
C LYS A 388 -1.27 2.83 12.18
N ILE A 389 -1.41 1.76 12.96
CA ILE A 389 -2.70 1.23 13.39
C ILE A 389 -2.86 1.60 14.85
N ILE A 390 -3.93 2.32 15.17
CA ILE A 390 -4.21 2.80 16.53
C ILE A 390 -5.46 2.10 17.03
N ILE A 391 -5.34 1.39 18.14
CA ILE A 391 -6.46 0.74 18.82
C ILE A 391 -6.81 1.60 20.04
N TYR A 392 -7.97 2.25 20.01
CA TYR A 392 -8.45 3.01 21.16
C TYR A 392 -8.82 2.07 22.31
N SER A 393 -8.89 2.62 23.52
CA SER A 393 -9.43 1.89 24.67
C SER A 393 -10.84 1.37 24.34
N GLY A 394 -11.08 0.08 24.56
CA GLY A 394 -12.33 -0.59 24.18
C GLY A 394 -12.44 -0.99 22.70
N GLY A 395 -11.45 -0.65 21.86
CA GLY A 395 -11.32 -1.17 20.50
C GLY A 395 -10.56 -2.50 20.48
N LYS A 396 -10.84 -3.32 19.44
CA LYS A 396 -10.21 -4.63 19.26
C LYS A 396 -9.64 -4.79 17.85
N LEU A 397 -8.38 -5.19 17.75
CA LEU A 397 -7.77 -5.68 16.50
C LEU A 397 -7.47 -7.17 16.64
N ILE A 398 -7.89 -7.95 15.65
CA ILE A 398 -7.57 -9.36 15.52
C ILE A 398 -6.83 -9.56 14.20
N VAL A 399 -5.63 -10.13 14.24
CA VAL A 399 -4.93 -10.59 13.05
C VAL A 399 -4.94 -12.12 13.09
N ASP A 400 -5.60 -12.73 12.12
CA ASP A 400 -5.89 -14.16 12.07
C ASP A 400 -5.31 -14.74 10.77
N GLY A 401 -4.06 -15.17 10.81
CA GLY A 401 -3.29 -15.56 9.63
C GLY A 401 -2.90 -14.42 8.69
N GLY A 402 -3.33 -13.18 8.97
CA GLY A 402 -3.01 -11.99 8.17
C GLY A 402 -1.55 -11.53 8.30
N HIS A 403 -1.12 -10.71 7.32
CA HIS A 403 0.23 -10.15 7.25
C HIS A 403 0.17 -8.63 7.16
N ILE A 404 0.76 -7.94 8.13
CA ILE A 404 0.82 -6.47 8.13
C ILE A 404 2.28 -6.05 7.98
N THR A 405 2.59 -5.34 6.90
CA THR A 405 3.95 -4.93 6.57
C THR A 405 3.98 -3.56 5.89
N SER A 406 5.18 -3.04 5.63
CA SER A 406 5.35 -1.78 4.92
C SER A 406 5.08 -1.92 3.43
N ALA A 407 4.42 -0.91 2.84
CA ALA A 407 4.23 -0.79 1.39
C ALA A 407 5.52 -0.37 0.65
N HIS A 408 6.60 -0.07 1.38
CA HIS A 408 7.82 0.55 0.87
C HIS A 408 9.07 -0.03 1.54
N GLU A 409 10.25 0.25 0.98
CA GLU A 409 11.58 -0.14 1.50
C GLU A 409 11.97 0.58 2.81
N GLN A 410 11.03 1.23 3.48
CA GLN A 410 11.22 1.90 4.76
C GLN A 410 10.14 1.45 5.74
N PRO A 411 10.45 1.35 7.04
CA PRO A 411 9.50 0.79 7.98
C PRO A 411 8.26 1.66 8.18
N TRP A 412 7.13 1.01 8.47
CA TRP A 412 5.94 1.69 8.99
C TRP A 412 6.06 1.84 10.51
N GLN A 413 5.17 2.64 11.14
CA GLN A 413 5.33 2.96 12.56
C GLN A 413 5.01 1.78 13.49
N GLY A 414 4.03 0.95 13.10
CA GLY A 414 3.54 -0.18 13.88
C GLY A 414 2.18 0.05 14.54
N ILE A 415 1.83 -0.80 15.50
CA ILE A 415 0.53 -0.80 16.18
C ILE A 415 0.63 -0.11 17.54
N GLU A 416 -0.17 0.92 17.76
CA GLU A 416 -0.34 1.56 19.07
C GLU A 416 -1.61 1.03 19.75
N VAL A 417 -1.46 0.35 20.88
CA VAL A 417 -2.55 -0.22 21.67
C VAL A 417 -2.80 0.66 22.89
N TRP A 418 -3.77 1.57 22.80
CA TRP A 418 -3.97 2.60 23.80
C TRP A 418 -4.76 2.08 25.01
N GLY A 419 -4.15 2.19 26.18
CA GLY A 419 -4.77 1.77 27.43
C GLY A 419 -5.42 2.90 28.24
N ASN A 420 -5.83 2.54 29.44
CA ASN A 420 -6.15 3.45 30.54
C ASN A 420 -5.32 3.02 31.75
N SER A 421 -4.35 3.86 32.14
CA SER A 421 -3.41 3.55 33.22
C SER A 421 -4.05 3.45 34.60
N SER A 422 -5.30 3.95 34.73
CA SER A 422 -6.11 3.91 35.94
C SER A 422 -7.19 2.82 35.91
N ALA A 423 -7.14 1.90 34.94
CA ALA A 423 -8.07 0.78 34.80
C ALA A 423 -7.32 -0.57 34.81
N HIS A 424 -7.99 -1.65 35.20
CA HIS A 424 -7.45 -3.02 35.09
C HIS A 424 -7.59 -3.59 33.68
N GLN A 425 -6.92 -4.70 33.39
CA GLN A 425 -6.95 -5.38 32.08
C GLN A 425 -8.05 -6.45 31.94
N TYR A 426 -8.91 -6.63 32.93
CA TYR A 426 -10.05 -7.58 32.84
C TYR A 426 -11.25 -6.97 32.13
N PRO A 427 -11.98 -7.76 31.32
CA PRO A 427 -13.21 -7.30 30.71
C PRO A 427 -14.31 -7.16 31.76
N ASP A 428 -15.35 -6.39 31.43
CA ASP A 428 -16.61 -6.42 32.14
C ASP A 428 -17.39 -7.73 31.88
N ALA A 429 -18.59 -7.85 32.44
CA ALA A 429 -19.45 -9.03 32.27
C ALA A 429 -19.88 -9.27 30.80
N ASN A 430 -19.75 -8.27 29.93
CA ASN A 430 -20.11 -8.32 28.51
C ASN A 430 -18.89 -8.56 27.61
N GLY A 431 -17.69 -8.71 28.17
CA GLY A 431 -16.46 -8.89 27.40
C GLY A 431 -15.78 -7.59 26.98
N ASN A 432 -16.26 -6.41 27.42
CA ASN A 432 -15.68 -5.13 27.03
C ASN A 432 -14.45 -4.80 27.87
N TYR A 433 -13.38 -4.39 27.20
CA TYR A 433 -12.13 -3.99 27.84
C TYR A 433 -12.06 -2.47 28.01
N GLN A 434 -11.48 -2.01 29.11
CA GLN A 434 -11.11 -0.59 29.28
C GLN A 434 -9.73 -0.27 28.69
N GLN A 435 -9.11 -1.25 28.03
CA GLN A 435 -7.83 -1.17 27.36
C GLN A 435 -8.06 -1.41 25.87
N GLY A 436 -7.17 -0.92 25.01
CA GLY A 436 -7.08 -1.43 23.65
C GLY A 436 -6.63 -2.90 23.69
N TYR A 437 -7.16 -3.70 22.76
CA TYR A 437 -6.89 -5.14 22.72
C TYR A 437 -6.40 -5.58 21.34
N LEU A 438 -5.23 -6.22 21.31
CA LEU A 438 -4.65 -6.84 20.13
C LEU A 438 -4.61 -8.37 20.30
N GLU A 439 -5.14 -9.09 19.32
CA GLU A 439 -5.05 -10.54 19.19
C GLU A 439 -4.25 -10.89 17.93
N LEU A 440 -3.22 -11.72 18.04
CA LEU A 440 -2.48 -12.28 16.91
C LEU A 440 -2.58 -13.80 16.97
N LYS A 441 -3.04 -14.45 15.89
CA LYS A 441 -3.21 -15.90 15.85
C LYS A 441 -3.00 -16.53 14.47
N ASN A 442 -2.87 -17.85 14.44
CA ASN A 442 -2.89 -18.67 13.24
C ASN A 442 -1.85 -18.25 12.18
N GLY A 443 -0.63 -17.91 12.60
CA GLY A 443 0.44 -17.47 11.69
C GLY A 443 0.47 -15.97 11.41
N ALA A 444 -0.31 -15.17 12.14
CA ALA A 444 -0.32 -13.72 12.00
C ALA A 444 1.09 -13.11 12.04
N THR A 445 1.42 -12.31 11.03
CA THR A 445 2.76 -11.73 10.87
C THR A 445 2.72 -10.21 10.92
N ILE A 446 3.52 -9.62 11.80
CA ILE A 446 3.79 -8.18 11.85
C ILE A 446 5.25 -7.95 11.45
N GLU A 447 5.46 -7.19 10.38
CA GLU A 447 6.77 -7.09 9.74
C GLU A 447 7.15 -5.66 9.36
N ASN A 448 8.46 -5.37 9.33
CA ASN A 448 9.05 -4.11 8.87
C ASN A 448 8.47 -2.87 9.59
N ALA A 449 8.21 -2.98 10.89
CA ALA A 449 7.76 -1.85 11.72
C ALA A 449 8.90 -1.27 12.58
N VAL A 450 8.82 0.04 12.86
CA VAL A 450 9.68 0.70 13.86
C VAL A 450 9.39 0.13 15.26
N THR A 451 8.11 -0.02 15.62
CA THR A 451 7.71 -0.73 16.83
C THR A 451 6.46 -1.51 16.54
N ALA A 452 6.57 -2.83 16.30
CA ALA A 452 5.44 -3.65 15.88
C ALA A 452 4.23 -3.50 16.81
N VAL A 453 4.46 -3.52 18.13
CA VAL A 453 3.40 -3.29 19.13
C VAL A 453 3.90 -2.37 20.25
N ALA A 454 3.29 -1.20 20.38
CA ALA A 454 3.45 -0.28 21.50
C ALA A 454 2.20 -0.32 22.38
N LEU A 455 2.32 -0.75 23.65
CA LEU A 455 1.19 -0.91 24.58
C LEU A 455 0.75 0.40 25.26
N TRP A 456 0.89 1.51 24.52
CA TRP A 456 0.56 2.85 24.97
C TRP A 456 0.41 3.82 23.81
N LYS A 457 -0.09 5.02 24.11
CA LYS A 457 0.03 6.19 23.24
C LYS A 457 1.36 6.91 23.53
N PRO A 458 2.28 7.02 22.57
CA PRO A 458 3.52 7.76 22.75
C PRO A 458 3.31 9.17 23.29
N ASN A 459 4.11 9.55 24.29
CA ASN A 459 4.08 10.83 25.02
C ASN A 459 2.84 11.06 25.91
N ASP A 460 2.03 10.02 26.17
CA ASP A 460 0.84 10.12 27.02
C ASP A 460 0.78 8.97 28.04
N TRP A 461 1.33 9.22 29.23
CA TRP A 461 1.40 8.22 30.33
C TRP A 461 0.03 7.86 30.92
N THR A 462 -1.03 8.59 30.57
CA THR A 462 -2.40 8.22 30.97
C THR A 462 -2.96 7.08 30.11
N LYS A 463 -2.29 6.79 28.99
CA LYS A 463 -2.72 5.83 27.97
C LYS A 463 -1.86 4.58 27.91
N THR A 464 -1.25 4.16 29.02
CA THR A 464 -0.57 2.86 29.14
C THR A 464 -1.55 1.75 29.53
N GLY A 465 -1.13 0.48 29.35
CA GLY A 465 -1.91 -0.68 29.81
C GLY A 465 -2.59 -1.49 28.71
N GLY A 466 -2.32 -1.17 27.44
CA GLY A 466 -2.78 -1.94 26.29
C GLY A 466 -2.49 -3.44 26.43
N ILE A 467 -3.32 -4.27 25.81
CA ILE A 467 -3.25 -5.72 25.91
C ILE A 467 -2.84 -6.30 24.55
N VAL A 468 -1.87 -7.21 24.56
CA VAL A 468 -1.55 -8.07 23.40
C VAL A 468 -1.60 -9.52 23.80
N VAL A 469 -2.37 -10.32 23.08
CA VAL A 469 -2.41 -11.78 23.19
C VAL A 469 -2.00 -12.34 21.85
N ALA A 470 -0.84 -12.98 21.81
CA ALA A 470 -0.28 -13.56 20.59
C ALA A 470 -0.07 -15.07 20.78
N GLU A 471 -0.62 -15.86 19.86
CA GLU A 471 -0.43 -17.31 19.77
C GLU A 471 -0.05 -17.66 18.33
N ASP A 472 0.99 -18.45 18.09
CA ASP A 472 1.41 -18.82 16.73
C ASP A 472 1.67 -17.59 15.81
N ALA A 473 2.29 -16.54 16.36
CA ALA A 473 2.47 -15.26 15.66
C ALA A 473 3.95 -14.95 15.37
N VAL A 474 4.20 -14.17 14.32
CA VAL A 474 5.55 -13.80 13.89
C VAL A 474 5.77 -12.29 13.94
N PHE A 475 6.87 -11.89 14.57
CA PHE A 475 7.39 -10.53 14.60
C PHE A 475 8.73 -10.49 13.85
N ARG A 476 8.69 -10.16 12.57
CA ARG A 476 9.86 -10.23 11.68
C ARG A 476 10.40 -8.85 11.33
N ASN A 477 11.73 -8.69 11.34
CA ASN A 477 12.41 -7.50 10.83
C ASN A 477 11.87 -6.17 11.41
N ASN A 478 11.41 -6.19 12.66
CA ASN A 478 10.93 -5.00 13.36
C ASN A 478 12.08 -4.41 14.18
N THR A 479 12.30 -3.09 14.12
CA THR A 479 13.33 -2.42 14.94
C THR A 479 13.12 -2.67 16.44
N ARG A 480 11.85 -2.84 16.82
CA ARG A 480 11.41 -3.34 18.13
C ARG A 480 10.11 -4.12 17.94
N ALA A 481 10.00 -5.31 18.53
CA ALA A 481 8.77 -6.10 18.43
C ALA A 481 7.71 -5.59 19.41
N VAL A 482 8.05 -5.45 20.69
CA VAL A 482 7.11 -5.07 21.74
C VAL A 482 7.71 -4.01 22.65
N HIS A 483 6.96 -2.94 22.87
CA HIS A 483 7.26 -1.93 23.88
C HIS A 483 6.16 -1.83 24.92
N ALA A 484 6.49 -2.18 26.16
CA ALA A 484 5.58 -2.17 27.30
C ALA A 484 6.08 -1.18 28.37
N PRO A 485 5.62 0.08 28.34
CA PRO A 485 5.98 1.07 29.35
C PRO A 485 5.21 0.87 30.66
N GLU A 486 5.45 1.75 31.63
CA GLU A 486 4.92 1.66 32.99
C GLU A 486 3.40 1.47 33.04
N TYR A 487 2.98 0.36 33.63
CA TYR A 487 1.59 0.04 33.90
C TYR A 487 1.49 -0.95 35.07
N ARG A 488 0.46 -0.77 35.90
CA ARG A 488 0.16 -1.62 37.05
C ARG A 488 -1.22 -2.25 36.87
N ASN A 489 -1.27 -3.55 36.62
CA ASN A 489 -2.54 -4.28 36.64
C ASN A 489 -2.95 -4.62 38.09
N TYR A 490 -4.24 -4.74 38.34
CA TYR A 490 -4.76 -5.01 39.68
C TYR A 490 -6.10 -5.76 39.62
N VAL A 491 -6.45 -6.40 40.74
CA VAL A 491 -7.71 -7.15 40.87
C VAL A 491 -8.90 -6.20 40.64
N PRO A 492 -9.88 -6.56 39.79
CA PRO A 492 -11.11 -5.77 39.63
C PRO A 492 -11.77 -5.47 40.98
N GLY A 493 -12.04 -4.18 41.24
CA GLY A 493 -12.60 -3.73 42.52
C GLY A 493 -11.59 -3.59 43.67
N ASN A 494 -10.32 -3.98 43.50
CA ASN A 494 -9.27 -3.83 44.52
C ASN A 494 -7.92 -3.35 43.91
N PRO A 495 -7.74 -2.02 43.73
CA PRO A 495 -6.52 -1.44 43.14
C PRO A 495 -5.27 -1.59 44.00
N LEU A 496 -5.40 -2.02 45.26
CA LEU A 496 -4.25 -2.25 46.15
C LEU A 496 -3.53 -3.57 45.84
N THR A 497 -4.21 -4.53 45.22
CA THR A 497 -3.64 -5.86 44.93
C THR A 497 -3.13 -5.92 43.50
N GLU A 498 -1.81 -5.78 43.32
CA GLU A 498 -1.16 -5.85 42.00
C GLU A 498 -1.08 -7.31 41.51
N ILE A 499 -1.58 -7.53 40.30
CA ILE A 499 -1.55 -8.83 39.62
C ILE A 499 -0.81 -8.72 38.29
N ASP A 500 -0.55 -9.86 37.68
CA ASP A 500 0.20 -9.92 36.44
C ASP A 500 -0.53 -9.24 35.29
N ASN A 501 0.25 -8.69 34.37
CA ASN A 501 -0.21 -8.17 33.10
C ASN A 501 -0.82 -9.32 32.28
N ARG A 502 -1.88 -9.03 31.53
CA ARG A 502 -2.56 -10.00 30.69
C ARG A 502 -1.90 -10.23 29.33
N CYS A 503 -0.82 -9.51 29.03
CA CYS A 503 -0.05 -9.75 27.81
C CYS A 503 0.61 -11.13 27.83
N ASN A 504 0.41 -11.88 26.76
CA ASN A 504 0.87 -13.25 26.62
C ASN A 504 1.33 -13.52 25.20
N PHE A 505 2.50 -14.13 25.07
CA PHE A 505 3.08 -14.59 23.81
C PHE A 505 3.33 -16.08 23.95
N LYS A 506 2.69 -16.88 23.09
CA LYS A 506 2.78 -18.34 23.12
C LYS A 506 3.10 -18.84 21.72
N ASN A 507 4.14 -19.67 21.58
CA ASN A 507 4.58 -20.19 20.29
C ASN A 507 4.81 -19.08 19.25
N CYS A 508 5.42 -17.96 19.67
CA CYS A 508 5.69 -16.82 18.79
C CYS A 508 7.15 -16.83 18.31
N THR A 509 7.37 -16.36 17.08
CA THR A 509 8.72 -16.12 16.55
C THR A 509 9.03 -14.63 16.53
N PHE A 510 10.19 -14.25 17.06
CA PHE A 510 10.74 -12.91 17.02
C PHE A 510 12.09 -12.98 16.30
N GLU A 511 12.17 -12.41 15.09
CA GLU A 511 13.37 -12.59 14.27
C GLU A 511 13.82 -11.32 13.57
N ILE A 512 15.14 -11.15 13.49
CA ILE A 512 15.83 -10.24 12.58
C ILE A 512 16.59 -11.09 11.57
N THR A 513 16.20 -10.99 10.31
CA THR A 513 16.78 -11.76 9.19
C THR A 513 17.83 -10.92 8.43
N SER A 514 18.46 -11.50 7.40
CA SER A 514 19.31 -10.75 6.46
C SER A 514 18.55 -9.63 5.75
N GLU A 515 17.23 -9.77 5.60
CA GLU A 515 16.35 -8.82 4.91
C GLU A 515 15.89 -7.65 5.80
N TYR A 516 16.46 -7.51 7.00
CA TYR A 516 16.15 -6.36 7.85
C TYR A 516 16.57 -5.06 7.17
N LEU A 517 15.62 -4.13 7.02
CA LEU A 517 15.80 -2.87 6.28
C LEU A 517 16.96 -2.01 6.78
N GLY A 518 17.33 -2.10 8.07
CA GLY A 518 18.47 -1.35 8.62
C GLY A 518 18.27 0.17 8.77
N GLU A 519 17.13 0.72 8.33
CA GLU A 519 16.78 2.16 8.39
C GLU A 519 16.73 2.73 9.82
N ALA A 520 16.50 1.88 10.83
CA ALA A 520 16.61 2.23 12.23
C ALA A 520 17.41 1.16 12.99
N THR A 521 18.21 1.59 13.96
CA THR A 521 19.07 0.65 14.69
C THR A 521 18.26 -0.31 15.57
N PHE A 522 18.42 -1.60 15.34
CA PHE A 522 17.85 -2.63 16.21
C PHE A 522 18.64 -2.71 17.52
N TYR A 523 17.92 -2.60 18.64
CA TYR A 523 18.48 -2.79 19.98
C TYR A 523 17.88 -4.00 20.69
N LYS A 524 16.59 -4.25 20.50
CA LYS A 524 15.88 -5.28 21.25
C LYS A 524 14.54 -5.65 20.65
N HIS A 525 14.16 -6.92 20.73
CA HIS A 525 12.79 -7.33 20.39
C HIS A 525 11.81 -6.86 21.46
N ILE A 526 12.06 -7.19 22.72
CA ILE A 526 11.15 -6.91 23.83
C ILE A 526 11.76 -5.84 24.75
N ASP A 527 11.01 -4.75 24.96
CA ASP A 527 11.37 -3.65 25.85
C ASP A 527 10.32 -3.46 26.95
N LEU A 528 10.63 -3.94 28.16
CA LEU A 528 9.73 -3.92 29.32
C LEU A 528 10.19 -2.88 30.35
N SER A 529 9.30 -1.98 30.75
CA SER A 529 9.58 -0.97 31.78
C SER A 529 8.50 -0.97 32.85
N LYS A 530 8.87 -1.28 34.09
CA LYS A 530 8.01 -1.23 35.28
C LYS A 530 6.68 -2.01 35.20
N VAL A 531 6.54 -2.96 34.28
CA VAL A 531 5.39 -3.88 34.20
C VAL A 531 5.61 -5.16 35.01
N LYS A 532 4.55 -5.91 35.33
CA LYS A 532 4.63 -7.17 36.08
C LYS A 532 4.00 -8.30 35.26
N GLY A 533 4.68 -9.44 35.15
CA GLY A 533 4.09 -10.72 34.76
C GLY A 533 3.71 -10.89 33.29
N ILE A 534 4.39 -10.21 32.35
CA ILE A 534 4.24 -10.53 30.92
C ILE A 534 4.84 -11.92 30.64
N LYS A 535 4.17 -12.72 29.82
CA LYS A 535 4.51 -14.15 29.63
C LYS A 535 4.99 -14.44 28.22
N PHE A 536 6.04 -15.25 28.12
CA PHE A 536 6.60 -15.81 26.90
C PHE A 536 6.70 -17.32 27.05
N ALA A 537 5.97 -18.08 26.24
CA ALA A 537 5.89 -19.53 26.36
C ALA A 537 6.17 -20.22 25.03
N GLY A 538 7.25 -21.00 24.93
CA GLY A 538 7.66 -21.66 23.68
C GLY A 538 7.97 -20.66 22.55
N CYS A 539 8.52 -19.48 22.87
CA CYS A 539 8.83 -18.46 21.87
C CYS A 539 10.28 -18.54 21.38
N ASP A 540 10.49 -18.28 20.10
CA ASP A 540 11.81 -18.26 19.47
C ASP A 540 12.30 -16.84 19.21
N PHE A 541 13.52 -16.54 19.64
CA PHE A 541 14.19 -15.27 19.41
C PHE A 541 15.47 -15.50 18.63
N SER A 542 15.60 -14.87 17.47
CA SER A 542 16.77 -15.01 16.60
C SER A 542 17.25 -13.67 16.01
N LEU A 543 18.57 -13.57 15.89
CA LEU A 543 19.24 -12.47 15.22
C LEU A 543 20.23 -13.04 14.20
N SER A 544 20.00 -12.74 12.93
CA SER A 544 20.88 -13.14 11.84
C SER A 544 22.24 -12.42 11.96
N PRO A 545 23.36 -13.14 11.77
CA PRO A 545 24.69 -12.53 11.70
C PRO A 545 24.88 -11.61 10.48
N ASP A 546 24.04 -11.77 9.45
CA ASP A 546 24.13 -11.03 8.19
C ASP A 546 23.23 -9.78 8.18
N ALA A 547 22.50 -9.52 9.26
CA ALA A 547 21.65 -8.35 9.38
C ALA A 547 22.47 -7.07 9.58
N SER A 548 22.09 -6.01 8.85
CA SER A 548 22.68 -4.67 9.00
C SER A 548 21.90 -3.82 10.02
N GLY A 549 22.44 -2.66 10.43
CA GLY A 549 21.73 -1.74 11.34
C GLY A 549 21.49 -2.30 12.75
N ILE A 550 22.39 -3.16 13.24
CA ILE A 550 22.27 -3.83 14.55
C ILE A 550 23.18 -3.17 15.59
N SER A 551 22.66 -2.91 16.78
CA SER A 551 23.48 -2.43 17.90
C SER A 551 24.41 -3.53 18.42
N GLU A 552 25.64 -3.18 18.77
CA GLU A 552 26.59 -4.08 19.46
C GLU A 552 26.04 -4.60 20.81
N TRP A 553 25.15 -3.84 21.45
CA TRP A 553 24.57 -4.15 22.76
C TRP A 553 23.13 -4.69 22.64
N ASN A 554 22.84 -5.41 21.55
CA ASN A 554 21.50 -5.91 21.25
C ASN A 554 21.01 -7.01 22.22
N GLN A 555 19.69 -7.13 22.34
CA GLN A 555 19.06 -7.97 23.36
C GLN A 555 17.80 -8.66 22.80
N ALA A 556 17.50 -9.91 23.16
CA ALA A 556 16.18 -10.45 22.82
C ALA A 556 15.11 -9.87 23.76
N ILE A 557 15.32 -10.00 25.08
CA ILE A 557 14.45 -9.41 26.11
C ILE A 557 15.24 -8.43 26.96
N ALA A 558 14.74 -7.20 27.07
CA ALA A 558 15.26 -6.18 27.96
C ALA A 558 14.20 -5.78 28.99
N SER A 559 14.54 -5.89 30.27
CA SER A 559 13.66 -5.54 31.38
C SER A 559 14.30 -4.49 32.28
N TYR A 560 13.55 -3.42 32.56
CA TYR A 560 13.94 -2.34 33.46
C TYR A 560 12.86 -2.17 34.53
N ASN A 561 13.18 -2.55 35.77
CA ASN A 561 12.23 -2.57 36.88
C ASN A 561 10.97 -3.42 36.61
N ALA A 562 11.01 -4.34 35.64
CA ALA A 562 9.88 -5.13 35.21
C ALA A 562 10.03 -6.61 35.58
N GLY A 563 8.90 -7.31 35.67
CA GLY A 563 8.83 -8.75 35.89
C GLY A 563 8.16 -9.46 34.72
N PHE A 564 8.60 -10.68 34.42
CA PHE A 564 8.13 -11.48 33.29
C PHE A 564 8.41 -12.97 33.52
N ASN A 565 7.80 -13.83 32.70
CA ASN A 565 8.01 -15.28 32.74
C ASN A 565 8.40 -15.80 31.35
N VAL A 566 9.43 -16.65 31.32
CA VAL A 566 9.84 -17.42 30.15
C VAL A 566 9.68 -18.89 30.50
N ASP A 567 8.81 -19.59 29.79
CA ASP A 567 8.45 -20.99 30.05
C ASP A 567 8.43 -21.83 28.76
N ALA A 568 8.63 -23.14 28.89
CA ALA A 568 8.32 -24.07 27.82
C ALA A 568 6.83 -24.40 27.74
N ILE A 569 6.33 -24.71 26.55
CA ILE A 569 5.01 -25.33 26.35
C ILE A 569 5.16 -26.86 26.28
N ILE A 570 4.11 -27.59 26.64
CA ILE A 570 4.08 -29.06 26.53
C ILE A 570 3.42 -29.41 25.19
N THR A 571 4.15 -30.11 24.31
CA THR A 571 3.68 -30.48 22.96
C THR A 571 3.17 -31.91 22.87
N SER A 572 3.62 -32.81 23.75
CA SER A 572 3.09 -34.17 23.84
C SER A 572 3.24 -34.75 25.25
N GLN A 573 2.37 -35.69 25.63
CA GLN A 573 2.41 -36.38 26.93
C GLN A 573 2.53 -37.92 26.82
N GLN A 574 2.45 -38.50 25.61
CA GLN A 574 2.30 -39.95 25.43
C GLN A 574 3.54 -40.78 25.80
N SER A 575 4.72 -40.18 25.96
CA SER A 575 5.97 -40.88 26.35
C SER A 575 6.75 -40.14 27.44
N GLY A 576 6.04 -39.33 28.24
CA GLY A 576 6.62 -38.27 29.08
C GLY A 576 6.44 -36.89 28.41
N PRO A 577 6.57 -35.79 29.17
CA PRO A 577 6.34 -34.46 28.62
C PRO A 577 7.45 -34.09 27.62
N THR A 578 7.08 -33.94 26.35
CA THR A 578 7.91 -33.23 25.36
C THR A 578 7.68 -31.74 25.55
N TYR A 579 8.77 -31.00 25.68
CA TYR A 579 8.75 -29.57 25.88
C TYR A 579 9.21 -28.86 24.63
N ASP A 580 8.44 -27.88 24.20
CA ASP A 580 8.91 -26.86 23.27
C ASP A 580 9.32 -25.63 24.07
N SER A 581 10.62 -25.36 24.03
CA SER A 581 11.33 -24.46 24.94
C SER A 581 11.56 -23.13 24.24
N CYS A 582 11.49 -22.01 24.97
CA CYS A 582 11.89 -20.74 24.37
C CYS A 582 13.36 -20.80 23.92
N THR A 583 13.65 -20.32 22.72
CA THR A 583 15.01 -20.26 22.19
C THR A 583 15.50 -18.82 22.06
N PHE A 584 16.80 -18.63 22.29
CA PHE A 584 17.46 -17.34 22.16
C PHE A 584 18.78 -17.54 21.42
N SER A 585 18.96 -16.87 20.28
CA SER A 585 20.18 -17.03 19.48
C SER A 585 20.67 -15.78 18.76
N GLY A 586 22.00 -15.57 18.80
CA GLY A 586 22.70 -14.53 18.04
C GLY A 586 22.81 -13.18 18.74
N PHE A 587 22.35 -13.05 19.98
CA PHE A 587 22.30 -11.75 20.67
C PHE A 587 23.57 -11.46 21.47
N TYR A 588 23.86 -10.18 21.70
CA TYR A 588 24.82 -9.82 22.75
C TYR A 588 24.28 -10.28 24.12
N CYS A 589 22.99 -10.12 24.38
CA CYS A 589 22.34 -10.68 25.56
C CYS A 589 21.01 -11.33 25.20
N GLY A 590 20.83 -12.62 25.50
CA GLY A 590 19.52 -13.25 25.38
C GLY A 590 18.51 -12.54 26.27
N ILE A 591 18.76 -12.51 27.58
CA ILE A 591 17.90 -11.82 28.55
C ILE A 591 18.72 -10.83 29.38
N TYR A 592 18.39 -9.55 29.25
CA TYR A 592 18.91 -8.48 30.09
C TYR A 592 17.84 -8.03 31.09
N ALA A 593 18.17 -7.98 32.38
CA ALA A 593 17.26 -7.45 33.40
C ALA A 593 17.99 -6.55 34.40
N SER A 594 17.45 -5.36 34.65
CA SER A 594 17.96 -4.47 35.70
C SER A 594 16.83 -3.92 36.56
N ARG A 595 17.18 -3.57 37.79
CA ARG A 595 16.23 -3.09 38.79
C ARG A 595 16.85 -2.02 39.68
N SER A 596 16.01 -1.10 40.17
CA SER A 596 16.29 -0.21 41.30
C SER A 596 15.84 -0.87 42.60
N GLU A 597 16.46 -0.46 43.71
CA GLU A 597 16.15 -1.00 45.04
C GLU A 597 14.65 -0.90 45.41
N SER A 598 13.95 0.11 44.89
CA SER A 598 12.52 0.39 45.14
C SER A 598 11.52 -0.50 44.42
N SER A 599 11.90 -1.21 43.36
CA SER A 599 11.00 -2.18 42.71
C SER A 599 10.99 -3.49 43.50
N THR A 600 9.94 -4.31 43.42
CA THR A 600 9.91 -5.69 43.94
C THR A 600 9.71 -6.73 42.82
N LYS A 601 9.62 -6.26 41.58
CA LYS A 601 9.40 -7.11 40.41
C LYS A 601 10.61 -8.00 40.15
N THR A 602 10.33 -9.24 39.78
CA THR A 602 11.32 -10.29 39.47
C THR A 602 10.85 -11.08 38.24
N PHE A 603 11.69 -11.97 37.73
CA PHE A 603 11.40 -12.81 36.58
C PHE A 603 11.77 -14.27 36.81
N SER A 604 11.20 -15.16 35.99
CA SER A 604 11.58 -16.57 35.94
C SER A 604 11.86 -17.01 34.51
N VAL A 605 12.86 -17.88 34.35
CA VAL A 605 13.21 -18.58 33.11
C VAL A 605 13.23 -20.06 33.42
N ASN A 606 12.36 -20.83 32.78
CA ASN A 606 12.20 -22.24 33.05
C ASN A 606 12.14 -23.00 31.73
N ARG A 607 13.16 -23.83 31.49
CA ARG A 607 13.35 -24.57 30.24
C ARG A 607 13.47 -23.65 29.02
N ALA A 608 14.54 -22.87 28.98
CA ALA A 608 14.95 -22.11 27.80
C ALA A 608 16.28 -22.64 27.24
N SER A 609 16.53 -22.38 25.96
CA SER A 609 17.76 -22.73 25.26
C SER A 609 18.45 -21.47 24.73
N PHE A 610 19.69 -21.27 25.14
CA PHE A 610 20.52 -20.13 24.70
C PHE A 610 21.67 -20.65 23.84
N THR A 611 21.76 -20.18 22.59
CA THR A 611 22.81 -20.59 21.65
C THR A 611 23.47 -19.37 21.00
N ASN A 612 24.80 -19.29 21.00
CA ASN A 612 25.55 -18.19 20.38
C ASN A 612 25.12 -16.81 20.88
N ASN A 613 24.90 -16.67 22.19
CA ASN A 613 24.76 -15.37 22.84
C ASN A 613 25.98 -15.07 23.70
N THR A 614 26.46 -13.83 23.67
CA THR A 614 27.60 -13.41 24.52
C THR A 614 27.22 -13.53 26.01
N TYR A 615 25.99 -13.15 26.34
CA TYR A 615 25.36 -13.44 27.64
C TYR A 615 24.04 -14.19 27.41
N GLY A 616 23.87 -15.35 28.05
CA GLY A 616 22.56 -16.01 28.08
C GLY A 616 21.56 -15.17 28.88
N VAL A 617 21.86 -15.00 30.18
CA VAL A 617 21.10 -14.13 31.10
C VAL A 617 22.07 -13.19 31.81
N LYS A 618 21.79 -11.89 31.79
CA LYS A 618 22.58 -10.84 32.46
C LYS A 618 21.70 -9.99 33.37
N THR A 619 22.00 -9.94 34.66
CA THR A 619 21.17 -9.21 35.63
C THR A 619 21.92 -8.24 36.52
N PHE A 620 21.25 -7.16 36.91
CA PHE A 620 21.74 -6.15 37.86
C PHE A 620 20.69 -5.83 38.91
N ASN A 621 21.03 -5.99 40.19
CA ASN A 621 20.17 -5.67 41.34
C ASN A 621 18.80 -6.41 41.36
N ILE A 622 18.75 -7.66 40.87
CA ILE A 622 17.53 -8.47 40.85
C ILE A 622 17.59 -9.50 41.98
N TYR A 623 16.55 -9.55 42.82
CA TYR A 623 16.44 -10.52 43.91
C TYR A 623 15.24 -11.44 43.68
N SER A 624 15.37 -12.70 44.12
CA SER A 624 14.37 -13.75 43.93
C SER A 624 14.09 -14.07 42.46
N LEU A 625 15.11 -14.04 41.60
CA LEU A 625 15.01 -14.58 40.24
C LEU A 625 15.09 -16.11 40.25
N ALA A 626 14.53 -16.74 39.22
CA ALA A 626 14.68 -18.18 38.99
C ALA A 626 15.11 -18.45 37.55
N VAL A 627 16.25 -19.10 37.35
CA VAL A 627 16.67 -19.65 36.05
C VAL A 627 16.84 -21.15 36.24
N ILE A 628 15.96 -21.96 35.66
CA ILE A 628 15.94 -23.41 35.94
C ILE A 628 15.80 -24.22 34.67
N LYS A 629 16.38 -25.42 34.70
CA LYS A 629 16.23 -26.45 33.66
C LYS A 629 16.53 -25.92 32.24
N SER A 630 17.40 -24.92 32.15
CA SER A 630 17.74 -24.21 30.93
C SER A 630 19.12 -24.66 30.43
N ASN A 631 19.32 -24.60 29.12
CA ASN A 631 20.55 -25.03 28.46
C ASN A 631 21.31 -23.83 27.88
N PHE A 632 22.63 -23.82 28.06
CA PHE A 632 23.49 -22.72 27.63
C PHE A 632 24.63 -23.25 26.75
N LYS A 633 24.55 -22.91 25.46
CA LYS A 633 25.62 -23.09 24.46
C LYS A 633 26.13 -21.70 24.07
N ILE A 634 26.93 -21.11 24.94
CA ILE A 634 27.41 -19.73 24.78
C ILE A 634 28.42 -19.62 23.64
N GLY A 635 28.38 -18.48 22.95
CA GLY A 635 29.19 -18.14 21.79
C GLY A 635 28.99 -16.66 21.47
N TYR A 636 29.89 -16.07 20.69
CA TYR A 636 29.83 -14.64 20.38
C TYR A 636 28.94 -14.36 19.17
N ASN A 637 28.38 -13.16 19.11
CA ASN A 637 27.76 -12.66 17.88
C ASN A 637 28.78 -11.84 17.07
N ASN A 638 28.56 -11.74 15.75
CA ASN A 638 29.51 -11.07 14.85
C ASN A 638 29.72 -9.59 15.21
N SER A 639 28.69 -8.89 15.69
CA SER A 639 28.80 -7.50 16.15
C SER A 639 29.72 -7.32 17.38
N THR A 640 30.06 -8.40 18.08
CA THR A 640 30.92 -8.38 19.27
C THR A 640 32.28 -9.04 19.03
N GLU A 641 32.64 -9.38 17.78
CA GLU A 641 33.99 -9.89 17.45
C GLU A 641 35.11 -8.92 17.89
N ALA A 642 34.86 -7.62 17.82
CA ALA A 642 35.78 -6.61 18.37
C ALA A 642 36.00 -6.76 19.89
N LEU A 643 34.98 -7.19 20.64
CA LEU A 643 35.06 -7.47 22.08
C LEU A 643 35.78 -8.80 22.37
N ILE A 644 35.77 -9.76 21.44
CA ILE A 644 36.59 -10.99 21.51
C ILE A 644 38.07 -10.62 21.44
N CYS A 645 38.44 -9.75 20.50
CA CYS A 645 39.81 -9.23 20.39
C CYS A 645 40.24 -8.44 21.65
N ALA A 646 39.28 -7.87 22.37
CA ALA A 646 39.50 -7.19 23.66
C ALA A 646 39.49 -8.14 24.87
N GLY A 647 39.29 -9.45 24.69
CA GLY A 647 39.34 -10.46 25.75
C GLY A 647 38.09 -10.52 26.64
N VAL A 648 36.92 -10.06 26.17
CA VAL A 648 35.69 -10.11 26.96
C VAL A 648 35.12 -11.54 26.99
N PRO A 649 34.99 -12.19 28.16
CA PRO A 649 34.44 -13.53 28.27
C PRO A 649 32.91 -13.56 28.03
N ALA A 650 32.44 -14.64 27.42
CA ALA A 650 31.01 -14.96 27.33
C ALA A 650 30.53 -15.71 28.58
N TYR A 651 29.28 -15.49 29.00
CA TYR A 651 28.71 -16.09 30.22
C TYR A 651 27.32 -16.68 29.96
N GLY A 652 27.06 -17.87 30.50
CA GLY A 652 25.70 -18.44 30.49
C GLY A 652 24.76 -17.58 31.34
N ILE A 653 25.15 -17.35 32.60
CA ILE A 653 24.42 -16.51 33.56
C ILE A 653 25.43 -15.57 34.23
N TYR A 654 25.16 -14.26 34.18
CA TYR A 654 25.93 -13.23 34.85
C TYR A 654 25.03 -12.47 35.84
N LEU A 655 25.36 -12.55 37.13
CA LEU A 655 24.60 -11.94 38.22
C LEU A 655 25.45 -10.87 38.91
N ASP A 656 25.02 -9.61 38.83
CA ASP A 656 25.64 -8.50 39.56
C ASP A 656 24.67 -7.96 40.61
N ASN A 657 25.13 -7.91 41.86
CA ASN A 657 24.35 -7.56 43.06
C ASN A 657 22.94 -8.19 43.07
N SER A 658 22.85 -9.46 42.67
CA SER A 658 21.59 -10.16 42.43
C SER A 658 21.53 -11.46 43.25
N SER A 659 20.33 -11.93 43.60
CA SER A 659 20.13 -13.21 44.30
C SER A 659 18.95 -14.00 43.72
N GLY A 660 19.02 -15.33 43.82
CA GLY A 660 17.99 -16.23 43.30
C GLY A 660 18.49 -17.66 43.16
N PHE A 661 17.72 -18.47 42.44
CA PHE A 661 18.07 -19.85 42.11
C PHE A 661 18.37 -19.94 40.62
N ALA A 662 19.59 -20.34 40.25
CA ALA A 662 20.08 -20.35 38.87
C ALA A 662 20.82 -21.66 38.56
#